data_AF-A0A516PU50-F1
#
_entry.id   AF-A0A516PU50-F1
#
_cell.length_a   1.000
_cell.length_b   1.000
_cell.length_c   1.000
_cell.angle_alpha   90.00
_cell.angle_beta   90.00
_cell.angle_gamma   90.00
#
_symmetry.space_group_name_H-M   'P 1'
#
loop_
_entity.id
_entity.type
_entity.pdbx_description
1 polymer ?
#
loop_
_entity_poly.entity_id
_entity_poly.type
_entity_poly.pdbx_seq_one_letter_code
_entity_poly.pdbx_strand_id
1 'polypeptide(L)'
;MSRTCPQSAVTARTLGPLSRVDVCGSATVSSAGYHAPVSELPPESSIGSPTPAGDAPLIGKAALIGNAGARSVRGSSRGADCVLLASPNGPSTRRSGPFPKSPGPAQGPQTEPKIPELVEGPLAEVCAPARLSTVDDLGRLAELAADGSGPLVLADAELRISLPAVLDLLDVPGDPTAALVADPRNIEAPRQPEVDLDRATVLRVGVDGRTIESAGSVRHRVGEPNRVSVGLLRVRAADRDRAAELWRTAVDELAGHPELITGNNLFDLALLILVRGGLPLGGQPLGYYDWSRPGRDHSHVGQRGLGSSPWRQRLRSASRLGDGAYSAAVVRPLSRLGTRLALRIGLTPNVITAISLGVGIVAGLLILTGTGWAWVAAAVLLQLALVIDCMDGEVARFTRRFSAFGGWLDGIGDRIKEYLVFAAVAAVGVRDGHSSAWLLAIIAMVIVTARHLEDYAYTDRTTVLRAAGAADRARALLRSILDPVDAGLAADPSARTSLPAPASRNQRISFWVKKIAHVPIAERYLILSLTLLTRQPLWVLIAAIAVSAFALAWTAGGRFLRALKTPDLSASQGAMATSAADRSGELDDQLDVGRLARFAGVVRIPYLICVAVMIGCWLAMILGICLGWWLLTLIAAVVLIFAVGGTLRAPLVHGLGWLALPLVWIAEAAVISALLADEVAGLLIFVTLAAIAYRRYELIYSIRLRGRMGPAPLLGLDGRLLLVAVLFAIAQLNGNVVEILSWGLVLLTTETLVEAVTGTLRRWRARPGAVTDTAQANRSPEANRSNEE
;
A
#
# COMPACT_ATOMS: atom_id res chain seq x y z
N MET A 1 -13.94 -12.01 63.11
CA MET A 1 -15.12 -12.00 64.00
C MET A 1 -15.53 -10.57 64.27
N SER A 2 -16.83 -10.26 64.17
CA SER A 2 -17.51 -8.98 64.49
C SER A 2 -17.10 -7.75 63.66
N ARG A 3 -17.91 -6.74 63.35
CA ARG A 3 -19.34 -6.32 63.40
C ARG A 3 -19.24 -4.89 62.79
N THR A 4 -20.02 -4.47 61.79
CA THR A 4 -21.29 -3.71 61.84
C THR A 4 -21.15 -2.42 61.01
N CYS A 5 -22.18 -2.09 60.23
CA CYS A 5 -22.45 -0.77 59.65
C CYS A 5 -22.77 0.24 60.79
N PRO A 6 -22.70 1.58 60.59
CA PRO A 6 -23.92 2.32 60.21
C PRO A 6 -23.75 3.70 59.48
N GLN A 7 -24.88 4.16 58.87
CA GLN A 7 -25.54 5.50 58.89
C GLN A 7 -24.71 6.79 58.72
N SER A 8 -24.91 7.64 57.68
CA SER A 8 -26.03 8.57 57.35
C SER A 8 -26.16 9.82 58.24
N ALA A 9 -26.10 11.02 57.62
CA ALA A 9 -27.01 12.19 57.78
C ALA A 9 -26.28 13.56 57.64
N VAL A 10 -26.64 14.41 56.64
CA VAL A 10 -27.49 15.64 56.74
C VAL A 10 -26.64 16.91 57.06
N THR A 11 -26.67 18.08 56.39
CA THR A 11 -27.74 18.99 55.88
C THR A 11 -27.10 20.04 54.93
N ALA A 12 -27.66 20.35 53.75
CA ALA A 12 -28.52 21.51 53.40
C ALA A 12 -27.84 22.91 53.46
N ARG A 13 -27.79 23.75 52.42
CA ARG A 13 -28.87 24.61 51.83
C ARG A 13 -28.20 25.46 50.70
N THR A 14 -28.82 25.95 49.61
CA THR A 14 -30.14 26.58 49.42
C THR A 14 -30.47 26.77 47.92
N LEU A 15 -31.74 26.51 47.55
CA LEU A 15 -32.68 27.23 46.63
C LEU A 15 -32.31 27.37 45.13
N GLY A 16 -33.17 27.12 44.12
CA GLY A 16 -34.60 26.79 43.97
C GLY A 16 -35.02 27.10 42.51
N PRO A 17 -35.94 26.37 41.86
CA PRO A 17 -36.27 26.55 40.43
C PRO A 17 -37.69 27.13 40.16
N LEU A 18 -37.95 27.40 38.87
CA LEU A 18 -39.22 27.54 38.13
C LEU A 18 -39.87 28.95 38.01
N SER A 19 -40.03 29.39 36.76
CA SER A 19 -41.32 29.87 36.25
C SER A 19 -41.44 29.69 34.72
N ARG A 20 -42.59 29.15 34.30
CA ARG A 20 -43.09 29.08 32.92
C ARG A 20 -43.62 30.46 32.51
N VAL A 21 -43.50 30.78 31.22
CA VAL A 21 -44.44 31.66 30.50
C VAL A 21 -44.66 31.08 29.10
N ASP A 22 -45.91 30.71 28.82
CA ASP A 22 -46.46 30.46 27.49
C ASP A 22 -46.52 31.75 26.66
N VAL A 23 -46.58 31.66 25.32
CA VAL A 23 -47.61 32.32 24.48
C VAL A 23 -47.32 32.13 22.98
N CYS A 24 -48.42 31.89 22.25
CA CYS A 24 -48.68 31.79 20.82
C CYS A 24 -48.20 32.94 19.91
N GLY A 25 -48.24 32.68 18.59
CA GLY A 25 -48.49 33.67 17.51
C GLY A 25 -47.44 33.61 16.40
N SER A 26 -47.67 32.95 15.26
CA SER A 26 -48.45 33.37 14.07
C SER A 26 -47.82 34.50 13.22
N ALA A 27 -47.59 34.18 11.94
CA ALA A 27 -47.44 35.07 10.77
C ALA A 27 -46.14 35.93 10.76
N THR A 28 -45.51 36.35 9.65
CA THR A 28 -45.86 36.60 8.24
C THR A 28 -44.53 36.91 7.53
N VAL A 29 -44.24 36.34 6.35
CA VAL A 29 -44.13 37.02 5.01
C VAL A 29 -42.91 37.92 4.76
N SER A 30 -42.33 37.75 3.55
CA SER A 30 -41.55 38.69 2.69
C SER A 30 -40.12 38.20 2.41
N SER A 31 -39.70 37.69 1.23
CA SER A 31 -39.82 38.06 -0.20
C SER A 31 -38.62 38.86 -0.74
N ALA A 32 -37.84 38.24 -1.64
CA ALA A 32 -37.22 38.81 -2.85
C ALA A 32 -36.24 37.76 -3.43
N GLY A 33 -36.20 37.36 -4.71
CA GLY A 33 -36.98 37.71 -5.89
C GLY A 33 -36.34 37.04 -7.13
N TYR A 34 -37.17 36.68 -8.11
CA TYR A 34 -36.94 36.67 -9.57
C TYR A 34 -35.79 35.82 -10.19
N HIS A 35 -35.88 35.15 -11.35
CA HIS A 35 -36.85 35.06 -12.45
C HIS A 35 -36.55 33.75 -13.23
N ALA A 36 -37.57 33.09 -13.79
CA ALA A 36 -37.46 32.00 -14.79
C ALA A 36 -37.19 32.58 -16.22
N PRO A 37 -37.00 31.78 -17.31
CA PRO A 37 -38.04 30.90 -17.84
C PRO A 37 -37.60 29.53 -18.37
N VAL A 38 -38.59 28.63 -18.43
CA VAL A 38 -38.64 27.31 -19.04
C VAL A 38 -39.30 27.43 -20.42
N SER A 39 -38.84 26.67 -21.42
CA SER A 39 -39.53 26.48 -22.70
C SER A 39 -40.15 25.08 -22.80
N GLU A 40 -41.41 25.07 -23.22
CA GLU A 40 -42.36 23.95 -23.36
C GLU A 40 -42.03 22.97 -24.50
N LEU A 41 -42.52 21.73 -24.38
CA LEU A 41 -42.87 20.86 -25.51
C LEU A 41 -44.19 20.10 -25.19
N PRO A 42 -45.05 19.80 -26.18
CA PRO A 42 -46.49 19.56 -26.00
C PRO A 42 -46.90 18.08 -25.90
N PRO A 43 -48.19 17.76 -25.60
CA PRO A 43 -48.69 16.40 -25.45
C PRO A 43 -49.60 15.89 -26.61
N GLU A 44 -49.74 14.55 -26.63
CA GLU A 44 -50.92 13.73 -26.99
C GLU A 44 -51.20 13.09 -28.38
N SER A 45 -51.69 11.84 -28.28
CA SER A 45 -52.59 11.02 -29.15
C SER A 45 -51.97 10.16 -30.27
N SER A 46 -52.45 8.97 -30.69
CA SER A 46 -53.36 7.90 -30.19
C SER A 46 -53.43 6.76 -31.27
N ILE A 47 -53.86 5.53 -30.88
CA ILE A 47 -54.57 4.45 -31.67
C ILE A 47 -53.80 3.31 -32.42
N GLY A 48 -54.13 2.04 -32.04
CA GLY A 48 -54.31 0.78 -32.84
C GLY A 48 -53.07 0.03 -33.35
N SER A 49 -52.89 -1.32 -33.35
CA SER A 49 -53.74 -2.54 -33.31
C SER A 49 -52.86 -3.79 -32.99
N PRO A 50 -53.41 -5.02 -32.75
CA PRO A 50 -52.67 -6.20 -32.25
C PRO A 50 -52.38 -7.29 -33.31
N THR A 51 -51.27 -8.05 -33.10
CA THR A 51 -50.88 -9.43 -33.55
C THR A 51 -49.48 -9.51 -34.20
N PRO A 52 -48.80 -10.68 -34.29
CA PRO A 52 -48.87 -11.92 -33.49
C PRO A 52 -47.49 -12.31 -32.89
N ALA A 53 -47.49 -13.40 -32.11
CA ALA A 53 -46.32 -14.02 -31.51
C ALA A 53 -45.17 -14.27 -32.51
N GLY A 54 -44.00 -13.72 -32.20
CA GLY A 54 -42.73 -14.00 -32.87
C GLY A 54 -41.62 -13.99 -31.83
N ASP A 55 -40.78 -15.01 -31.86
CA ASP A 55 -39.67 -15.25 -30.94
C ASP A 55 -38.84 -13.99 -30.67
N ALA A 56 -39.02 -13.41 -29.48
CA ALA A 56 -38.20 -12.31 -29.00
C ALA A 56 -36.92 -12.88 -28.37
N PRO A 57 -35.72 -12.38 -28.73
CA PRO A 57 -34.51 -12.74 -28.02
C PRO A 57 -34.62 -12.21 -26.58
N LEU A 58 -34.51 -13.09 -25.60
CA LEU A 58 -34.45 -12.74 -24.17
C LEU A 58 -33.14 -12.01 -23.86
N ILE A 59 -32.98 -10.77 -24.33
CA ILE A 59 -31.94 -9.84 -23.90
C ILE A 59 -32.55 -8.99 -22.78
N GLY A 60 -32.50 -9.51 -21.56
CA GLY A 60 -32.82 -8.73 -20.37
C GLY A 60 -31.67 -7.81 -20.00
N LYS A 61 -31.69 -6.55 -20.49
CA LYS A 61 -30.90 -5.45 -19.93
C LYS A 61 -31.40 -5.15 -18.51
N ALA A 62 -30.78 -5.76 -17.50
CA ALA A 62 -30.89 -5.32 -16.10
C ALA A 62 -29.55 -5.50 -15.38
N ALA A 63 -28.79 -4.40 -15.29
CA ALA A 63 -27.52 -4.33 -14.57
C ALA A 63 -27.75 -4.53 -13.06
N LEU A 64 -27.46 -5.73 -12.56
CA LEU A 64 -27.61 -6.11 -11.15
C LEU A 64 -26.37 -5.80 -10.30
N ILE A 65 -25.25 -5.44 -10.91
CA ILE A 65 -24.06 -4.99 -10.19
C ILE A 65 -24.07 -3.46 -10.10
N GLY A 66 -24.28 -2.94 -8.88
CA GLY A 66 -24.20 -1.50 -8.60
C GLY A 66 -25.53 -0.73 -8.67
N ASN A 67 -26.68 -1.35 -8.38
CA ASN A 67 -27.98 -0.66 -8.30
C ASN A 67 -28.04 0.41 -7.18
N ALA A 68 -29.13 1.20 -7.12
CA ALA A 68 -29.26 2.32 -6.17
C ALA A 68 -29.07 1.91 -4.69
N GLY A 69 -29.44 0.68 -4.31
CA GLY A 69 -29.23 0.13 -2.97
C GLY A 69 -27.78 -0.30 -2.69
N ALA A 70 -27.05 -0.79 -3.68
CA ALA A 70 -25.60 -1.00 -3.56
C ALA A 70 -24.83 0.33 -3.54
N ARG A 71 -25.29 1.32 -4.34
CA ARG A 71 -24.75 2.69 -4.38
C ARG A 71 -24.98 3.44 -3.07
N SER A 72 -26.11 3.23 -2.39
CA SER A 72 -26.43 3.87 -1.11
C SER A 72 -25.54 3.41 0.04
N VAL A 73 -24.86 2.26 -0.10
CA VAL A 73 -23.92 1.76 0.92
C VAL A 73 -22.49 2.30 0.67
N ARG A 74 -22.05 2.52 -0.58
CA ARG A 74 -20.61 2.75 -0.86
C ARG A 74 -20.16 3.70 -1.98
N GLY A 75 -21.05 4.28 -2.79
CA GLY A 75 -20.72 5.40 -3.70
C GLY A 75 -19.41 5.31 -4.51
N SER A 76 -19.43 4.62 -5.66
CA SER A 76 -18.58 4.92 -6.83
C SER A 76 -18.81 3.97 -8.02
N SER A 77 -19.39 2.78 -7.82
CA SER A 77 -19.62 1.81 -8.89
C SER A 77 -20.47 2.39 -10.02
N ARG A 78 -19.89 2.51 -11.22
CA ARG A 78 -20.56 2.93 -12.47
C ARG A 78 -21.45 1.83 -13.07
N GLY A 79 -21.60 0.69 -12.37
CA GLY A 79 -22.17 -0.53 -12.92
C GLY A 79 -21.17 -1.29 -13.80
N ALA A 80 -21.48 -2.55 -14.10
CA ALA A 80 -20.72 -3.38 -15.03
C ALA A 80 -21.66 -4.30 -15.79
N ASP A 81 -21.31 -4.60 -17.04
CA ASP A 81 -21.95 -5.69 -17.77
C ASP A 81 -21.46 -7.00 -17.14
N CYS A 82 -22.37 -7.92 -16.86
CA CYS A 82 -22.03 -9.20 -16.23
C CYS A 82 -22.38 -10.35 -17.16
N VAL A 83 -21.42 -11.25 -17.38
CA VAL A 83 -21.58 -12.45 -18.20
C VAL A 83 -21.19 -13.66 -17.35
N LEU A 84 -22.09 -14.64 -17.31
CA LEU A 84 -21.88 -15.90 -16.61
C LEU A 84 -21.41 -16.96 -17.62
N LEU A 85 -20.37 -17.72 -17.28
CA LEU A 85 -19.83 -18.74 -18.16
C LEU A 85 -20.13 -20.11 -17.53
N ALA A 86 -20.91 -20.93 -18.22
CA ALA A 86 -21.36 -22.23 -17.72
C ALA A 86 -20.43 -23.35 -18.20
N SER A 87 -20.28 -24.40 -17.38
CA SER A 87 -19.61 -25.62 -17.82
C SER A 87 -20.54 -26.47 -18.70
N PRO A 88 -20.05 -27.05 -19.82
CA PRO A 88 -20.87 -27.90 -20.71
C PRO A 88 -21.49 -29.12 -20.00
N ASN A 89 -20.83 -29.62 -18.95
CA ASN A 89 -21.21 -30.82 -18.20
C ASN A 89 -21.71 -30.50 -16.76
N GLY A 90 -21.97 -29.23 -16.45
CA GLY A 90 -22.47 -28.83 -15.13
C GLY A 90 -23.86 -29.43 -14.85
N PRO A 91 -24.16 -29.86 -13.61
CA PRO A 91 -25.47 -30.41 -13.29
C PRO A 91 -26.56 -29.40 -13.65
N SER A 92 -27.53 -29.82 -14.47
CA SER A 92 -28.74 -29.03 -14.74
C SER A 92 -29.34 -28.62 -13.40
N THR A 93 -29.28 -27.33 -13.05
CA THR A 93 -29.92 -26.65 -11.90
C THR A 93 -30.88 -27.50 -11.06
N ARG A 94 -30.37 -28.52 -10.35
CA ARG A 94 -31.07 -29.28 -9.34
C ARG A 94 -30.38 -28.89 -8.05
N ARG A 95 -31.17 -28.28 -7.16
CA ARG A 95 -30.82 -27.92 -5.77
C ARG A 95 -29.69 -28.82 -5.23
N SER A 96 -28.45 -28.35 -5.31
CA SER A 96 -27.36 -28.96 -4.57
C SER A 96 -27.53 -28.58 -3.10
N GLY A 97 -27.29 -29.56 -2.22
CA GLY A 97 -27.74 -29.58 -0.84
C GLY A 97 -27.38 -28.35 0.00
N PRO A 98 -28.04 -28.20 1.17
CA PRO A 98 -27.84 -27.07 2.05
C PRO A 98 -26.35 -26.95 2.43
N PHE A 99 -25.91 -25.71 2.66
CA PHE A 99 -24.67 -25.38 3.38
C PHE A 99 -24.36 -26.47 4.43
N PRO A 100 -23.11 -26.92 4.63
CA PRO A 100 -22.77 -27.40 5.96
C PRO A 100 -23.14 -26.26 6.90
N LYS A 101 -24.23 -26.43 7.66
CA LYS A 101 -24.81 -25.36 8.49
C LYS A 101 -23.65 -24.73 9.24
N SER A 102 -23.32 -23.49 8.90
CA SER A 102 -22.57 -22.63 9.81
C SER A 102 -23.31 -22.75 11.14
N PRO A 103 -22.62 -23.02 12.27
CA PRO A 103 -23.29 -23.00 13.56
C PRO A 103 -24.09 -21.69 13.59
N GLY A 104 -25.41 -21.83 13.71
CA GLY A 104 -26.35 -20.72 13.54
C GLY A 104 -25.87 -19.53 14.37
N PRO A 105 -26.20 -18.29 13.98
CA PRO A 105 -25.70 -17.11 14.67
C PRO A 105 -25.94 -17.32 16.17
N ALA A 106 -24.85 -17.54 16.93
CA ALA A 106 -24.90 -17.30 18.35
C ALA A 106 -25.42 -15.86 18.43
N GLN A 107 -26.59 -15.67 19.04
CA GLN A 107 -27.29 -14.40 19.12
C GLN A 107 -26.36 -13.37 19.78
N GLY A 108 -25.49 -12.79 18.96
CA GLY A 108 -24.65 -11.67 19.32
C GLY A 108 -25.52 -10.43 19.31
N PRO A 109 -25.24 -9.45 20.18
CA PRO A 109 -26.11 -8.30 20.38
C PRO A 109 -26.41 -7.62 19.05
N GLN A 110 -27.70 -7.30 18.82
CA GLN A 110 -28.33 -6.75 17.59
C GLN A 110 -27.81 -5.36 17.12
N THR A 111 -26.53 -5.07 17.34
CA THR A 111 -25.90 -3.77 17.10
C THR A 111 -25.01 -3.75 15.83
N GLU A 112 -24.94 -4.84 15.07
CA GLU A 112 -24.23 -4.83 13.78
C GLU A 112 -25.14 -4.23 12.70
N PRO A 113 -24.69 -3.19 11.94
CA PRO A 113 -25.47 -2.68 10.82
C PRO A 113 -25.72 -3.82 9.83
N LYS A 114 -26.99 -4.07 9.50
CA LYS A 114 -27.40 -5.10 8.55
C LYS A 114 -26.84 -4.75 7.16
N ILE A 115 -25.69 -5.31 6.80
CA ILE A 115 -25.38 -5.53 5.37
C ILE A 115 -26.41 -6.55 4.91
N PRO A 116 -27.07 -6.35 3.74
CA PRO A 116 -27.96 -7.35 3.16
C PRO A 116 -27.30 -8.73 3.26
N GLU A 117 -28.01 -9.65 3.92
CA GLU A 117 -27.58 -11.04 4.03
C GLU A 117 -27.32 -11.62 2.65
N LEU A 118 -26.48 -12.66 2.63
CA LEU A 118 -26.00 -13.40 1.47
C LEU A 118 -26.92 -13.31 0.26
N VAL A 119 -26.33 -13.21 -0.93
CA VAL A 119 -26.98 -13.79 -2.10
C VAL A 119 -27.08 -15.28 -1.79
N GLU A 120 -28.25 -15.74 -1.33
CA GLU A 120 -28.52 -17.16 -1.13
C GLU A 120 -28.77 -17.81 -2.49
N GLY A 121 -27.71 -17.95 -3.28
CA GLY A 121 -27.77 -18.52 -4.61
C GLY A 121 -26.46 -18.36 -5.38
N PRO A 122 -26.22 -19.16 -6.44
CA PRO A 122 -25.10 -18.92 -7.36
C PRO A 122 -25.21 -17.50 -7.93
N LEU A 123 -24.07 -16.90 -8.38
CA LEU A 123 -24.04 -15.55 -8.97
C LEU A 123 -25.09 -15.35 -10.10
N ALA A 124 -25.61 -16.46 -10.65
CA ALA A 124 -26.80 -16.58 -11.49
C ALA A 124 -28.07 -15.86 -11.01
N GLU A 125 -28.23 -15.62 -9.72
CA GLU A 125 -29.37 -14.83 -9.21
C GLU A 125 -29.12 -13.30 -9.27
N VAL A 126 -27.86 -12.89 -9.46
CA VAL A 126 -27.41 -11.48 -9.51
C VAL A 126 -26.86 -11.10 -10.88
N CYS A 127 -26.80 -11.98 -11.87
CA CYS A 127 -26.44 -11.61 -13.23
C CYS A 127 -27.38 -12.34 -14.19
N ALA A 128 -27.95 -11.61 -15.16
CA ALA A 128 -28.77 -12.23 -16.19
C ALA A 128 -27.93 -13.28 -16.95
N PRO A 129 -28.34 -14.56 -16.98
CA PRO A 129 -27.50 -15.61 -17.51
C PRO A 129 -27.48 -15.56 -19.04
N ALA A 130 -26.36 -15.16 -19.63
CA ALA A 130 -25.98 -15.71 -20.93
C ALA A 130 -25.40 -17.10 -20.66
N ARG A 131 -26.08 -18.19 -21.05
CA ARG A 131 -25.50 -19.53 -20.91
C ARG A 131 -24.58 -19.77 -22.10
N LEU A 132 -23.29 -19.63 -21.83
CA LEU A 132 -22.22 -19.81 -22.79
C LEU A 132 -21.48 -21.11 -22.42
N SER A 133 -21.45 -22.11 -23.31
CA SER A 133 -20.91 -23.47 -23.14
C SER A 133 -20.24 -24.09 -24.39
N THR A 134 -20.29 -23.47 -25.57
CA THR A 134 -19.70 -23.97 -26.83
C THR A 134 -18.64 -23.02 -27.44
N VAL A 135 -18.01 -23.42 -28.57
CA VAL A 135 -17.13 -22.54 -29.39
C VAL A 135 -17.85 -21.25 -29.78
N ASP A 136 -19.10 -21.39 -30.26
CA ASP A 136 -19.95 -20.27 -30.66
C ASP A 136 -20.18 -19.30 -29.50
N ASP A 137 -20.16 -19.83 -28.28
CA ASP A 137 -20.36 -19.04 -27.08
C ASP A 137 -19.13 -18.20 -26.68
N LEU A 138 -17.92 -18.62 -27.05
CA LEU A 138 -16.71 -17.77 -27.01
C LEU A 138 -16.79 -16.65 -28.06
N GLY A 139 -17.36 -16.94 -29.24
CA GLY A 139 -17.66 -15.94 -30.26
C GLY A 139 -18.66 -14.89 -29.76
N ARG A 140 -19.77 -15.33 -29.15
CA ARG A 140 -20.76 -14.46 -28.50
C ARG A 140 -20.18 -13.66 -27.34
N LEU A 141 -19.29 -14.25 -26.54
CA LEU A 141 -18.58 -13.53 -25.50
C LEU A 141 -17.78 -12.35 -26.10
N ALA A 142 -17.13 -12.56 -27.24
CA ALA A 142 -16.39 -11.50 -27.90
C ALA A 142 -17.29 -10.41 -28.50
N GLU A 143 -18.47 -10.76 -29.01
CA GLU A 143 -19.49 -9.79 -29.43
C GLU A 143 -19.99 -8.94 -28.25
N LEU A 144 -20.40 -9.60 -27.15
CA LEU A 144 -20.82 -8.93 -25.92
C LEU A 144 -19.73 -8.03 -25.32
N ALA A 145 -18.47 -8.41 -25.48
CA ALA A 145 -17.35 -7.60 -25.05
C ALA A 145 -17.22 -6.33 -25.89
N ALA A 146 -17.37 -6.42 -27.21
CA ALA A 146 -17.26 -5.28 -28.13
C ALA A 146 -18.47 -4.33 -28.09
N ASP A 147 -19.68 -4.82 -27.83
CA ASP A 147 -20.91 -4.02 -27.89
C ASP A 147 -21.13 -3.11 -26.67
N GLY A 148 -20.41 -3.34 -25.57
CA GLY A 148 -20.63 -2.64 -24.29
C GLY A 148 -19.62 -1.52 -24.04
N SER A 149 -20.11 -0.39 -23.49
CA SER A 149 -19.28 0.79 -23.17
C SER A 149 -18.80 0.85 -21.71
N GLY A 150 -19.36 0.03 -20.82
CA GLY A 150 -18.95 -0.08 -19.41
C GLY A 150 -17.82 -1.09 -19.19
N PRO A 151 -17.39 -1.35 -17.95
CA PRO A 151 -16.56 -2.52 -17.64
C PRO A 151 -17.35 -3.82 -17.79
N LEU A 152 -16.66 -4.90 -18.18
CA LEU A 152 -17.21 -6.25 -18.31
C LEU A 152 -16.75 -7.12 -17.13
N VAL A 153 -17.67 -7.88 -16.55
CA VAL A 153 -17.42 -8.83 -15.47
C VAL A 153 -17.80 -10.21 -15.94
N LEU A 154 -16.83 -11.11 -15.90
CA LEU A 154 -16.99 -12.53 -16.19
C LEU A 154 -17.00 -13.31 -14.89
N ALA A 155 -17.97 -14.19 -14.72
CA ALA A 155 -18.00 -15.11 -13.60
C ALA A 155 -18.29 -16.54 -14.06
N ASP A 156 -17.68 -17.50 -13.39
CA ASP A 156 -18.09 -18.90 -13.48
C ASP A 156 -19.54 -19.03 -12.98
N ALA A 157 -20.42 -19.67 -13.76
CA ALA A 157 -21.84 -19.77 -13.46
C ALA A 157 -22.14 -20.55 -12.17
N GLU A 158 -21.24 -21.44 -11.77
CA GLU A 158 -21.33 -22.22 -10.53
C GLU A 158 -20.55 -21.58 -9.38
N LEU A 159 -19.96 -20.40 -9.58
CA LEU A 159 -19.30 -19.64 -8.51
C LEU A 159 -20.30 -19.27 -7.42
N ARG A 160 -19.98 -19.69 -6.20
CA ARG A 160 -20.58 -19.20 -4.96
C ARG A 160 -19.55 -18.34 -4.26
N ILE A 161 -19.91 -17.11 -3.93
CA ILE A 161 -18.99 -16.17 -3.29
C ILE A 161 -19.77 -15.14 -2.48
N SER A 162 -19.22 -14.72 -1.34
CA SER A 162 -19.86 -13.67 -0.53
C SER A 162 -19.96 -12.34 -1.30
N LEU A 163 -21.12 -11.65 -1.20
CA LEU A 163 -21.34 -10.36 -1.88
C LEU A 163 -20.24 -9.30 -1.58
N PRO A 164 -19.72 -9.16 -0.35
CA PRO A 164 -18.62 -8.23 -0.09
C PRO A 164 -17.35 -8.52 -0.90
N ALA A 165 -17.07 -9.79 -1.22
CA ALA A 165 -15.92 -10.16 -2.04
C ALA A 165 -16.10 -9.78 -3.51
N VAL A 166 -17.33 -9.87 -4.03
CA VAL A 166 -17.67 -9.41 -5.39
C VAL A 166 -17.46 -7.90 -5.49
N LEU A 167 -18.01 -7.14 -4.53
CA LEU A 167 -17.81 -5.69 -4.44
C LEU A 167 -16.32 -5.32 -4.30
N ASP A 168 -15.54 -6.17 -3.63
CA ASP A 168 -14.12 -5.95 -3.45
C ASP A 168 -13.30 -6.03 -4.75
N LEU A 169 -13.79 -6.72 -5.79
CA LEU A 169 -13.23 -6.72 -7.15
C LEU A 169 -13.74 -5.53 -7.98
N LEU A 170 -15.02 -5.18 -7.82
CA LEU A 170 -15.67 -4.15 -8.63
C LEU A 170 -15.27 -2.73 -8.23
N ASP A 171 -15.10 -2.50 -6.93
CA ASP A 171 -14.75 -1.21 -6.34
C ASP A 171 -13.23 -1.09 -6.10
N VAL A 172 -12.40 -1.82 -6.87
CA VAL A 172 -10.95 -1.71 -6.79
C VAL A 172 -10.51 -0.34 -7.32
N PRO A 173 -9.67 0.41 -6.58
CA PRO A 173 -9.10 1.67 -7.08
C PRO A 173 -8.27 1.46 -8.36
N GLY A 174 -8.38 2.37 -9.33
CA GLY A 174 -7.53 2.41 -10.54
C GLY A 174 -8.06 1.66 -11.77
N ASP A 175 -9.36 1.31 -11.80
CA ASP A 175 -10.05 0.67 -12.93
C ASP A 175 -9.25 -0.48 -13.61
N PRO A 176 -8.74 -1.48 -12.85
CA PRO A 176 -7.87 -2.50 -13.44
C PRO A 176 -8.65 -3.60 -14.16
N THR A 177 -8.05 -4.15 -15.23
CA THR A 177 -8.41 -5.48 -15.74
C THR A 177 -7.76 -6.52 -14.82
N ALA A 178 -8.57 -7.28 -14.08
CA ALA A 178 -8.08 -8.17 -13.01
C ALA A 178 -9.01 -9.35 -12.72
N ALA A 179 -8.43 -10.49 -12.36
CA ALA A 179 -9.13 -11.67 -11.86
C ALA A 179 -8.90 -11.86 -10.36
N LEU A 180 -9.91 -12.38 -9.64
CA LEU A 180 -9.75 -12.78 -8.24
C LEU A 180 -8.91 -14.04 -8.14
N VAL A 181 -7.89 -13.98 -7.27
CA VAL A 181 -6.98 -15.10 -7.01
C VAL A 181 -6.96 -15.45 -5.53
N ALA A 182 -7.02 -16.74 -5.22
CA ALA A 182 -6.93 -17.25 -3.84
C ALA A 182 -5.49 -17.66 -3.50
N ASP A 183 -5.13 -17.49 -2.23
CA ASP A 183 -3.92 -18.10 -1.68
C ASP A 183 -4.16 -19.60 -1.48
N PRO A 184 -3.33 -20.48 -2.06
CA PRO A 184 -3.50 -21.94 -1.94
C PRO A 184 -3.59 -22.43 -0.49
N ARG A 185 -2.95 -21.73 0.45
CA ARG A 185 -2.92 -22.12 1.87
C ARG A 185 -4.26 -21.89 2.58
N ASN A 186 -5.16 -21.11 1.98
CA ASN A 186 -6.48 -20.84 2.55
C ASN A 186 -7.58 -21.74 1.96
N ILE A 187 -7.27 -22.54 0.94
CA ILE A 187 -8.23 -23.45 0.31
C ILE A 187 -8.50 -24.61 1.25
N GLU A 188 -9.78 -24.97 1.42
CA GLU A 188 -10.16 -26.14 2.22
C GLU A 188 -9.66 -27.39 1.49
N ALA A 189 -8.64 -28.05 2.04
CA ALA A 189 -8.19 -29.33 1.51
C ALA A 189 -9.23 -30.41 1.83
N PRO A 190 -9.73 -31.18 0.85
CA PRO A 190 -10.11 -32.55 1.14
C PRO A 190 -8.84 -33.32 1.54
N ARG A 191 -9.02 -34.45 2.22
CA ARG A 191 -8.03 -35.13 3.08
C ARG A 191 -6.70 -35.55 2.42
N GLN A 192 -6.40 -35.20 1.16
CA GLN A 192 -5.18 -35.53 0.40
C GLN A 192 -4.63 -34.34 -0.42
N PRO A 193 -3.59 -33.63 0.06
CA PRO A 193 -3.10 -32.39 -0.57
C PRO A 193 -2.38 -32.57 -1.92
N GLU A 194 -1.84 -33.76 -2.22
CA GLU A 194 -1.16 -34.04 -3.50
C GLU A 194 -2.12 -34.36 -4.66
N VAL A 195 -3.37 -34.72 -4.38
CA VAL A 195 -4.36 -35.21 -5.37
C VAL A 195 -5.41 -34.14 -5.72
N ASP A 196 -5.60 -33.13 -4.86
CA ASP A 196 -6.71 -32.16 -4.95
C ASP A 196 -6.35 -30.82 -5.62
N LEU A 197 -5.07 -30.43 -5.65
CA LEU A 197 -4.63 -29.15 -6.24
C LEU A 197 -4.61 -29.18 -7.78
N ASP A 198 -4.62 -30.38 -8.37
CA ASP A 198 -4.85 -30.61 -9.81
C ASP A 198 -6.30 -30.31 -10.24
N ARG A 199 -7.22 -30.19 -9.29
CA ARG A 199 -8.63 -29.87 -9.53
C ARG A 199 -8.86 -28.38 -9.69
N ALA A 200 -7.99 -27.55 -9.14
CA ALA A 200 -8.13 -26.10 -9.24
C ALA A 200 -7.46 -25.55 -10.52
N THR A 201 -7.95 -24.41 -11.01
CA THR A 201 -7.25 -23.68 -12.06
C THR A 201 -6.10 -22.90 -11.44
N VAL A 202 -4.90 -23.47 -11.57
CA VAL A 202 -3.67 -22.91 -11.02
C VAL A 202 -3.18 -21.75 -11.87
N LEU A 203 -2.61 -20.75 -11.20
CA LEU A 203 -2.08 -19.54 -11.82
C LEU A 203 -0.65 -19.32 -11.34
N ARG A 204 0.21 -18.77 -12.22
CA ARG A 204 1.44 -18.09 -11.81
C ARG A 204 1.16 -16.59 -11.86
N VAL A 205 1.03 -15.99 -10.68
CA VAL A 205 1.07 -14.54 -10.53
C VAL A 205 2.52 -14.15 -10.36
N GLY A 206 2.98 -13.17 -11.14
CA GLY A 206 4.35 -12.72 -11.17
C GLY A 206 4.86 -12.25 -9.81
N VAL A 207 6.17 -12.04 -9.74
CA VAL A 207 6.90 -11.62 -8.52
C VAL A 207 6.46 -10.24 -8.02
N ASP A 208 5.80 -9.45 -8.87
CA ASP A 208 5.13 -8.20 -8.49
C ASP A 208 3.88 -8.45 -7.60
N GLY A 209 3.45 -9.71 -7.48
CA GLY A 209 2.27 -10.14 -6.77
C GLY A 209 0.99 -9.59 -7.36
N ARG A 210 1.03 -9.13 -8.62
CA ARG A 210 -0.03 -8.37 -9.26
C ARG A 210 -0.34 -8.83 -10.66
N THR A 211 0.61 -9.28 -11.47
CA THR A 211 0.31 -9.64 -12.87
C THR A 211 0.15 -11.14 -13.01
N ILE A 212 -0.91 -11.62 -13.65
CA ILE A 212 -1.06 -13.03 -13.99
C ILE A 212 -0.17 -13.30 -15.21
N GLU A 213 0.86 -14.11 -15.02
CA GLU A 213 1.85 -14.43 -16.07
C GLU A 213 1.52 -15.73 -16.81
N SER A 214 0.78 -16.63 -16.16
CA SER A 214 0.39 -17.92 -16.72
C SER A 214 -0.85 -18.46 -16.01
N ALA A 215 -1.72 -19.13 -16.76
CA ALA A 215 -2.95 -19.73 -16.27
C ALA A 215 -3.06 -21.17 -16.75
N GLY A 216 -3.47 -22.09 -15.88
CA GLY A 216 -3.57 -23.50 -16.23
C GLY A 216 -4.83 -23.83 -17.02
N SER A 217 -4.76 -24.89 -17.83
CA SER A 217 -5.93 -25.54 -18.44
C SER A 217 -5.72 -27.05 -18.46
N VAL A 218 -6.66 -27.82 -19.00
CA VAL A 218 -6.50 -29.28 -19.19
C VAL A 218 -5.26 -29.63 -20.01
N ARG A 219 -4.90 -28.81 -21.00
CA ARG A 219 -3.71 -29.01 -21.84
C ARG A 219 -2.52 -28.18 -21.39
N HIS A 220 -2.77 -26.97 -20.88
CA HIS A 220 -1.71 -26.03 -20.55
C HIS A 220 -1.23 -26.19 -19.11
N ARG A 221 0.04 -26.58 -18.95
CA ARG A 221 0.71 -26.71 -17.66
C ARG A 221 1.48 -25.44 -17.31
N VAL A 222 1.28 -24.97 -16.09
CA VAL A 222 1.91 -23.77 -15.53
C VAL A 222 3.20 -24.16 -14.81
N GLY A 223 4.32 -23.53 -15.17
CA GLY A 223 5.54 -23.64 -14.39
C GLY A 223 5.46 -22.77 -13.12
N GLU A 224 5.95 -23.27 -11.99
CA GLU A 224 5.99 -22.58 -10.70
C GLU A 224 4.67 -21.90 -10.28
N PRO A 225 3.53 -22.63 -10.27
CA PRO A 225 2.26 -22.02 -9.90
C PRO A 225 2.29 -21.59 -8.43
N ASN A 226 1.58 -20.49 -8.12
CA ASN A 226 1.57 -19.89 -6.78
C ASN A 226 0.21 -19.36 -6.32
N ARG A 227 -0.81 -19.37 -7.18
CA ARG A 227 -2.18 -18.91 -6.89
C ARG A 227 -3.22 -19.81 -7.57
N VAL A 228 -4.47 -19.64 -7.17
CA VAL A 228 -5.63 -20.36 -7.72
C VAL A 228 -6.67 -19.35 -8.21
N SER A 229 -7.28 -19.61 -9.36
CA SER A 229 -8.38 -18.81 -9.92
C SER A 229 -9.67 -19.01 -9.12
N VAL A 230 -10.26 -17.91 -8.65
CA VAL A 230 -11.56 -17.92 -7.94
C VAL A 230 -12.75 -18.01 -8.91
N GLY A 231 -12.56 -17.78 -10.21
CA GLY A 231 -13.67 -17.81 -11.17
C GLY A 231 -14.38 -16.48 -11.36
N LEU A 232 -13.75 -15.35 -11.01
CA LEU A 232 -14.29 -14.00 -11.23
C LEU A 232 -13.22 -13.09 -11.87
N LEU A 233 -13.58 -12.45 -12.98
CA LEU A 233 -12.71 -11.61 -13.79
C LEU A 233 -13.43 -10.29 -14.12
N ARG A 234 -12.73 -9.18 -14.03
CA ARG A 234 -13.17 -7.85 -14.45
C ARG A 234 -12.26 -7.38 -15.59
N VAL A 235 -12.85 -6.98 -16.71
CA VAL A 235 -12.19 -6.33 -17.84
C VAL A 235 -12.60 -4.86 -17.83
N ARG A 236 -11.62 -3.95 -17.75
CA ARG A 236 -11.91 -2.52 -17.80
C ARG A 236 -12.43 -2.12 -19.18
N ALA A 237 -13.22 -1.05 -19.25
CA ALA A 237 -13.85 -0.61 -20.50
C ALA A 237 -12.82 -0.43 -21.64
N ALA A 238 -11.67 0.16 -21.35
CA ALA A 238 -10.59 0.40 -22.32
C ALA A 238 -9.91 -0.87 -22.86
N ASP A 239 -10.04 -2.01 -22.19
CA ASP A 239 -9.46 -3.28 -22.65
C ASP A 239 -10.48 -4.20 -23.31
N ARG A 240 -11.77 -3.81 -23.39
CA ARG A 240 -12.83 -4.66 -23.94
C ARG A 240 -12.62 -5.02 -25.40
N ASP A 241 -12.26 -4.04 -26.23
CA ASP A 241 -11.99 -4.28 -27.65
C ASP A 241 -10.83 -5.26 -27.85
N ARG A 242 -9.77 -5.09 -27.05
CA ARG A 242 -8.62 -6.00 -27.09
C ARG A 242 -9.00 -7.40 -26.59
N ALA A 243 -9.79 -7.50 -25.52
CA ALA A 243 -10.28 -8.78 -25.02
C ALA A 243 -11.18 -9.49 -26.05
N ALA A 244 -12.07 -8.75 -26.71
CA ALA A 244 -12.91 -9.25 -27.79
C ALA A 244 -12.08 -9.79 -28.97
N GLU A 245 -11.10 -9.04 -29.44
CA GLU A 245 -10.19 -9.45 -30.50
C GLU A 245 -9.46 -10.76 -30.15
N LEU A 246 -8.94 -10.87 -28.93
CA LEU A 246 -8.26 -12.08 -28.45
C LEU A 246 -9.19 -13.29 -28.39
N TRP A 247 -10.42 -13.13 -27.89
CA TRP A 247 -11.40 -14.22 -27.87
C TRP A 247 -11.85 -14.63 -29.27
N ARG A 248 -12.06 -13.69 -30.22
CA ARG A 248 -12.38 -14.03 -31.62
C ARG A 248 -11.26 -14.82 -32.28
N THR A 249 -10.01 -14.35 -32.11
CA THR A 249 -8.84 -15.04 -32.68
C THR A 249 -8.70 -16.46 -32.12
N ALA A 250 -9.02 -16.65 -30.84
CA ALA A 250 -9.01 -17.95 -30.20
C ALA A 250 -10.09 -18.90 -30.73
N VAL A 251 -11.26 -18.39 -31.16
CA VAL A 251 -12.33 -19.22 -31.75
C VAL A 251 -11.83 -19.94 -32.99
N ASP A 252 -11.13 -19.23 -33.88
CA ASP A 252 -10.57 -19.81 -35.10
C ASP A 252 -9.51 -20.88 -34.79
N GLU A 253 -8.65 -20.61 -33.79
CA GLU A 253 -7.61 -21.56 -33.36
C GLU A 253 -8.19 -22.81 -32.67
N LEU A 254 -9.30 -22.66 -31.94
CA LEU A 254 -9.99 -23.74 -31.22
C LEU A 254 -10.94 -24.56 -32.10
N ALA A 255 -11.36 -24.05 -33.27
CA ALA A 255 -12.25 -24.76 -34.18
C ALA A 255 -11.70 -26.14 -34.62
N GLY A 256 -10.37 -26.27 -34.69
CA GLY A 256 -9.68 -27.55 -34.98
C GLY A 256 -9.48 -28.48 -33.77
N HIS A 257 -9.84 -28.04 -32.56
CA HIS A 257 -9.51 -28.70 -31.29
C HIS A 257 -10.67 -28.72 -30.28
N PRO A 258 -11.84 -29.30 -30.61
CA PRO A 258 -13.04 -29.31 -29.74
C PRO A 258 -12.83 -30.01 -28.39
N GLU A 259 -11.84 -30.91 -28.29
CA GLU A 259 -11.43 -31.56 -27.04
C GLU A 259 -10.96 -30.57 -25.97
N LEU A 260 -10.43 -29.41 -26.38
CA LEU A 260 -9.97 -28.37 -25.46
C LEU A 260 -11.11 -27.59 -24.82
N ILE A 261 -12.24 -27.49 -25.51
CA ILE A 261 -13.41 -26.78 -24.99
C ILE A 261 -14.19 -27.71 -24.06
N THR A 262 -14.39 -28.95 -24.47
CA THR A 262 -15.11 -29.96 -23.67
C THR A 262 -14.36 -30.35 -22.39
N GLY A 263 -13.02 -30.31 -22.41
CA GLY A 263 -12.20 -30.57 -21.22
C GLY A 263 -12.12 -29.41 -20.23
N ASN A 264 -12.33 -28.16 -20.66
CA ASN A 264 -12.12 -26.99 -19.80
C ASN A 264 -13.43 -26.36 -19.32
N ASN A 265 -13.37 -25.72 -18.14
CA ASN A 265 -14.36 -24.72 -17.77
C ASN A 265 -14.18 -23.50 -18.69
N LEU A 266 -15.26 -23.01 -19.29
CA LEU A 266 -15.24 -21.89 -20.24
C LEU A 266 -14.63 -20.62 -19.62
N PHE A 267 -14.83 -20.39 -18.32
CA PHE A 267 -14.18 -19.29 -17.61
C PHE A 267 -12.66 -19.40 -17.64
N ASP A 268 -12.11 -20.58 -17.36
CA ASP A 268 -10.66 -20.77 -17.28
C ASP A 268 -10.02 -20.70 -18.66
N LEU A 269 -10.73 -21.15 -19.70
CA LEU A 269 -10.31 -20.99 -21.08
C LEU A 269 -10.32 -19.51 -21.50
N ALA A 270 -11.38 -18.76 -21.19
CA ALA A 270 -11.46 -17.32 -21.45
C ALA A 270 -10.34 -16.55 -20.74
N LEU A 271 -10.01 -16.92 -19.50
CA LEU A 271 -8.89 -16.34 -18.74
C LEU A 271 -7.54 -16.69 -19.39
N LEU A 272 -7.32 -17.95 -19.79
CA LEU A 272 -6.10 -18.40 -20.45
C LEU A 272 -5.85 -17.61 -21.76
N ILE A 273 -6.89 -17.42 -22.56
CA ILE A 273 -6.82 -16.68 -23.84
C ILE A 273 -6.32 -15.26 -23.61
N LEU A 274 -6.85 -14.55 -22.60
CA LEU A 274 -6.42 -13.19 -22.31
C LEU A 274 -4.97 -13.12 -21.82
N VAL A 275 -4.57 -14.05 -20.94
CA VAL A 275 -3.20 -14.12 -20.41
C VAL A 275 -2.19 -14.40 -21.53
N ARG A 276 -2.47 -15.39 -22.38
CA ARG A 276 -1.59 -15.74 -23.52
C ARG A 276 -1.63 -14.72 -24.66
N GLY A 277 -2.76 -14.06 -24.85
CA GLY A 277 -2.93 -12.94 -25.78
C GLY A 277 -2.16 -11.68 -25.39
N GLY A 278 -1.48 -11.70 -24.23
CA GLY A 278 -0.64 -10.61 -23.76
C GLY A 278 -1.43 -9.44 -23.15
N LEU A 279 -2.71 -9.65 -22.79
CA LEU A 279 -3.47 -8.61 -22.10
C LEU A 279 -2.94 -8.46 -20.66
N PRO A 280 -2.54 -7.26 -20.21
CA PRO A 280 -2.02 -7.05 -18.86
C PRO A 280 -3.11 -7.28 -17.82
N LEU A 281 -3.09 -8.46 -17.21
CA LEU A 281 -4.12 -8.96 -16.32
C LEU A 281 -3.66 -8.99 -14.88
N GLY A 282 -4.37 -8.30 -14.00
CA GLY A 282 -4.10 -8.27 -12.58
C GLY A 282 -4.59 -9.53 -11.84
N GLY A 283 -3.82 -10.09 -10.93
CA GLY A 283 -4.24 -11.08 -9.94
C GLY A 283 -4.60 -10.38 -8.63
N GLN A 284 -5.89 -10.12 -8.41
CA GLN A 284 -6.40 -9.46 -7.22
C GLN A 284 -6.58 -10.48 -6.09
N PRO A 285 -5.78 -10.43 -5.01
CA PRO A 285 -5.86 -11.42 -3.95
C PRO A 285 -7.20 -11.34 -3.21
N LEU A 286 -7.88 -12.46 -3.12
CA LEU A 286 -9.10 -12.61 -2.34
C LEU A 286 -8.76 -12.69 -0.84
N GLY A 287 -9.46 -11.91 -0.04
CA GLY A 287 -9.34 -11.92 1.42
C GLY A 287 -9.93 -13.17 2.08
N TYR A 288 -10.31 -13.04 3.34
CA TYR A 288 -10.87 -14.14 4.13
C TYR A 288 -12.38 -14.28 3.93
N TYR A 289 -12.79 -14.46 2.68
CA TYR A 289 -14.18 -14.58 2.27
C TYR A 289 -14.57 -16.02 1.97
N ASP A 290 -15.84 -16.35 2.18
CA ASP A 290 -16.42 -17.60 1.69
C ASP A 290 -16.48 -17.59 0.17
N TRP A 291 -15.94 -18.62 -0.47
CA TRP A 291 -16.13 -18.90 -1.88
C TRP A 291 -15.98 -20.39 -2.21
N SER A 292 -16.65 -20.83 -3.28
CA SER A 292 -16.48 -22.17 -3.86
C SER A 292 -16.86 -22.16 -5.34
N ARG A 293 -16.15 -22.94 -6.16
CA ARG A 293 -16.49 -23.18 -7.58
C ARG A 293 -16.19 -24.63 -7.96
N PRO A 294 -16.73 -25.16 -9.06
CA PRO A 294 -16.32 -26.45 -9.57
C PRO A 294 -14.86 -26.39 -10.06
N GLY A 295 -14.09 -27.39 -9.66
CA GLY A 295 -12.78 -27.72 -10.21
C GLY A 295 -12.90 -28.52 -11.51
N ARG A 296 -11.75 -28.91 -12.07
CA ARG A 296 -11.64 -29.63 -13.35
C ARG A 296 -12.32 -31.00 -13.37
N ASP A 297 -12.42 -31.65 -12.22
CA ASP A 297 -13.09 -32.94 -12.04
C ASP A 297 -14.55 -32.81 -11.54
N HIS A 298 -15.11 -31.59 -11.61
CA HIS A 298 -16.43 -31.22 -11.07
C HIS A 298 -16.56 -31.29 -9.53
N SER A 299 -15.50 -31.60 -8.79
CA SER A 299 -15.49 -31.42 -7.34
C SER A 299 -15.45 -29.93 -6.99
N HIS A 300 -15.94 -29.52 -5.82
CA HIS A 300 -15.91 -28.11 -5.45
C HIS A 300 -14.58 -27.74 -4.78
N VAL A 301 -13.89 -26.75 -5.32
CA VAL A 301 -12.73 -26.10 -4.73
C VAL A 301 -13.17 -24.78 -4.11
N GLY A 302 -12.75 -24.51 -2.88
CA GLY A 302 -13.16 -23.29 -2.19
C GLY A 302 -12.44 -23.04 -0.88
N GLN A 303 -12.85 -21.98 -0.20
CA GLN A 303 -12.34 -21.55 1.09
C GLN A 303 -13.52 -21.12 1.97
N ARG A 304 -13.45 -21.46 3.26
CA ARG A 304 -14.26 -20.79 4.28
C ARG A 304 -13.66 -19.46 4.70
N GLY A 305 -14.50 -18.44 4.73
CA GLY A 305 -14.20 -17.12 5.22
C GLY A 305 -13.97 -17.11 6.73
N LEU A 306 -13.20 -16.12 7.19
CA LEU A 306 -12.98 -15.93 8.63
C LEU A 306 -14.10 -15.06 9.21
N GLY A 307 -15.07 -15.70 9.87
CA GLY A 307 -16.13 -15.02 10.62
C GLY A 307 -17.52 -15.43 10.18
N SER A 308 -18.47 -15.33 11.11
CA SER A 308 -19.85 -15.80 10.95
C SER A 308 -20.75 -14.92 10.08
N SER A 309 -20.32 -13.70 9.74
CA SER A 309 -21.13 -12.75 8.94
C SER A 309 -20.31 -12.07 7.84
N PRO A 310 -20.94 -11.68 6.70
CA PRO A 310 -20.26 -10.96 5.63
C PRO A 310 -19.57 -9.66 6.10
N TRP A 311 -20.15 -8.96 7.07
CA TRP A 311 -19.54 -7.79 7.72
C TRP A 311 -18.22 -8.14 8.41
N ARG A 312 -18.19 -9.23 9.20
CA ARG A 312 -17.00 -9.67 9.94
C ARG A 312 -15.91 -10.16 9.00
N GLN A 313 -16.28 -10.87 7.94
CA GLN A 313 -15.33 -11.28 6.90
C GLN A 313 -14.69 -10.07 6.23
N ARG A 314 -15.50 -9.07 5.83
CA ARG A 314 -14.98 -7.83 5.25
C ARG A 314 -14.06 -7.07 6.19
N LEU A 315 -14.43 -6.95 7.47
CA LEU A 315 -13.57 -6.30 8.47
C LEU A 315 -12.24 -7.03 8.66
N ARG A 316 -12.23 -8.37 8.66
CA ARG A 316 -10.98 -9.14 8.74
C ARG A 316 -10.13 -9.01 7.49
N SER A 317 -10.75 -9.02 6.31
CA SER A 317 -10.07 -8.76 5.03
C SER A 317 -9.52 -7.33 4.95
N ALA A 318 -10.17 -6.37 5.63
CA ALA A 318 -9.70 -5.01 5.75
C ALA A 318 -8.54 -4.84 6.74
N SER A 319 -8.24 -5.78 7.63
CA SER A 319 -7.06 -5.75 8.50
C SER A 319 -5.84 -6.34 7.79
N ARG A 320 -4.67 -5.69 7.84
CA ARG A 320 -3.41 -6.33 7.39
C ARG A 320 -2.93 -7.27 8.49
N LEU A 321 -2.90 -8.57 8.22
CA LEU A 321 -2.31 -9.56 9.15
C LEU A 321 -0.81 -9.77 8.92
N GLY A 322 -0.24 -9.15 7.89
CA GLY A 322 1.15 -9.30 7.53
C GLY A 322 2.12 -8.36 8.24
N ASP A 323 1.69 -7.37 9.01
CA ASP A 323 2.57 -6.22 9.35
C ASP A 323 3.62 -6.49 10.45
N GLY A 324 3.43 -7.53 11.28
CA GLY A 324 4.35 -7.89 12.37
C GLY A 324 3.72 -8.92 13.30
N ALA A 325 4.52 -9.60 14.12
CA ALA A 325 4.04 -10.59 15.08
C ALA A 325 3.20 -9.92 16.17
N TYR A 326 3.69 -8.80 16.72
CA TYR A 326 2.96 -8.05 17.74
C TYR A 326 1.70 -7.40 17.16
N SER A 327 1.81 -6.84 15.95
CA SER A 327 0.67 -6.25 15.26
C SER A 327 -0.43 -7.29 15.04
N ALA A 328 -0.10 -8.43 14.44
CA ALA A 328 -1.06 -9.48 14.13
C ALA A 328 -1.72 -10.08 15.40
N ALA A 329 -0.94 -10.29 16.47
CA ALA A 329 -1.39 -10.95 17.69
C ALA A 329 -2.15 -10.03 18.66
N VAL A 330 -1.78 -8.75 18.77
CA VAL A 330 -2.30 -7.84 19.80
C VAL A 330 -2.98 -6.61 19.20
N VAL A 331 -2.26 -5.85 18.35
CA VAL A 331 -2.76 -4.56 17.83
C VAL A 331 -3.97 -4.75 16.94
N ARG A 332 -3.93 -5.71 16.01
CA ARG A 332 -5.00 -5.95 15.02
C ARG A 332 -6.31 -6.45 15.65
N PRO A 333 -6.31 -7.35 16.66
CA PRO A 333 -7.52 -7.63 17.43
C PRO A 333 -8.14 -6.39 18.07
N LEU A 334 -7.34 -5.51 18.67
CA LEU A 334 -7.81 -4.29 19.33
C LEU A 334 -8.30 -3.26 18.32
N SER A 335 -7.56 -3.03 17.22
CA SER A 335 -7.94 -2.08 16.17
C SER A 335 -9.27 -2.46 15.55
N ARG A 336 -9.54 -3.75 15.30
CA ARG A 336 -10.84 -4.20 14.78
C ARG A 336 -12.01 -3.86 15.70
N LEU A 337 -11.82 -3.86 17.02
CA LEU A 337 -12.87 -3.43 17.95
C LEU A 337 -13.12 -1.93 17.81
N GLY A 338 -12.05 -1.13 17.77
CA GLY A 338 -12.13 0.32 17.54
C GLY A 338 -12.72 0.68 16.17
N THR A 339 -12.33 -0.03 15.11
CA THR A 339 -12.82 0.15 13.73
C THR A 339 -14.33 -0.08 13.66
N ARG A 340 -14.88 -1.06 14.39
CA ARG A 340 -16.35 -1.24 14.46
C ARG A 340 -17.04 -0.02 15.04
N LEU A 341 -16.49 0.56 16.10
CA LEU A 341 -17.03 1.78 16.70
C LEU A 341 -16.91 2.95 15.72
N ALA A 342 -15.72 3.18 15.16
CA ALA A 342 -15.45 4.24 14.19
C ALA A 342 -16.40 4.21 12.98
N LEU A 343 -16.69 3.01 12.44
CA LEU A 343 -17.65 2.82 11.36
C LEU A 343 -19.09 3.14 11.78
N ARG A 344 -19.49 2.84 13.03
CA ARG A 344 -20.83 3.17 13.54
C ARG A 344 -21.03 4.68 13.72
N ILE A 345 -20.01 5.39 14.20
CA ILE A 345 -20.06 6.85 14.39
C ILE A 345 -19.72 7.64 13.12
N GLY A 346 -19.33 6.97 12.03
CA GLY A 346 -19.07 7.59 10.73
C GLY A 346 -17.74 8.35 10.63
N LEU A 347 -16.72 8.02 11.43
CA LEU A 347 -15.41 8.66 11.32
C LEU A 347 -14.76 8.37 9.95
N THR A 348 -14.16 9.40 9.37
CA THR A 348 -13.38 9.26 8.13
C THR A 348 -11.95 8.80 8.44
N PRO A 349 -11.26 8.11 7.51
CA PRO A 349 -9.87 7.68 7.73
C PRO A 349 -8.95 8.82 8.19
N ASN A 350 -9.00 9.97 7.50
CA ASN A 350 -8.12 11.11 7.82
C ASN A 350 -8.36 11.67 9.23
N VAL A 351 -9.60 11.64 9.74
CA VAL A 351 -9.92 12.05 11.12
C VAL A 351 -9.31 11.07 12.11
N ILE A 352 -9.37 9.76 11.82
CA ILE A 352 -8.75 8.73 12.67
C ILE A 352 -7.23 8.91 12.71
N THR A 353 -6.59 9.16 11.56
CA THR A 353 -5.15 9.48 11.48
C THR A 353 -4.80 10.72 12.30
N ALA A 354 -5.61 11.78 12.23
CA ALA A 354 -5.41 13.00 13.01
C ALA A 354 -5.54 12.76 14.52
N ILE A 355 -6.50 11.91 14.94
CA ILE A 355 -6.64 11.49 16.34
C ILE A 355 -5.41 10.69 16.78
N SER A 356 -4.95 9.72 15.99
CA SER A 356 -3.71 8.95 16.25
C SER A 356 -2.51 9.87 16.47
N LEU A 357 -2.32 10.85 15.58
CA LEU A 357 -1.27 11.84 15.68
C LEU A 357 -1.41 12.69 16.95
N GLY A 358 -2.62 13.17 17.27
CA GLY A 358 -2.88 13.93 18.49
C GLY A 358 -2.57 13.15 19.77
N VAL A 359 -2.96 11.87 19.84
CA VAL A 359 -2.63 10.98 20.98
C VAL A 359 -1.12 10.81 21.12
N GLY A 360 -0.40 10.62 20.01
CA GLY A 360 1.06 10.55 20.02
C GLY A 360 1.74 11.84 20.46
N ILE A 361 1.18 13.01 20.08
CA ILE A 361 1.67 14.32 20.56
C ILE A 361 1.51 14.44 22.07
N VAL A 362 0.34 14.09 22.60
CA VAL A 362 0.09 14.10 24.05
C VAL A 362 1.05 13.15 24.78
N ALA A 363 1.35 11.98 24.22
CA ALA A 363 2.35 11.07 24.79
C ALA A 363 3.74 11.72 24.87
N GLY A 364 4.19 12.39 23.80
CA GLY A 364 5.45 13.14 23.80
C GLY A 364 5.49 14.26 24.84
N LEU A 365 4.40 15.02 24.99
CA LEU A 365 4.28 16.07 26.01
C LEU A 365 4.33 15.50 27.43
N LEU A 366 3.71 14.35 27.67
CA LEU A 366 3.77 13.66 28.97
C LEU A 366 5.19 13.18 29.29
N ILE A 367 5.93 12.65 28.32
CA ILE A 367 7.35 12.30 28.47
C ILE A 367 8.15 13.53 28.90
N LEU A 368 7.94 14.67 28.24
CA LEU A 368 8.67 15.91 28.49
C LEU A 368 8.51 16.45 29.93
N THR A 369 7.46 16.04 30.66
CA THR A 369 7.30 16.40 32.08
C THR A 369 8.37 15.80 32.99
N GLY A 370 9.03 14.71 32.57
CA GLY A 370 9.99 13.97 33.40
C GLY A 370 9.37 13.22 34.58
N THR A 371 8.04 13.22 34.74
CA THR A 371 7.38 12.60 35.89
C THR A 371 7.11 11.10 35.65
N GLY A 372 7.39 10.27 36.66
CA GLY A 372 7.37 8.82 36.50
C GLY A 372 6.01 8.21 36.15
N TRP A 373 4.90 8.81 36.57
CA TRP A 373 3.54 8.39 36.17
C TRP A 373 3.16 8.89 34.78
N ALA A 374 3.63 10.08 34.37
CA ALA A 374 3.39 10.58 33.02
C ALA A 374 4.08 9.72 31.96
N TRP A 375 5.26 9.16 32.26
CA TRP A 375 5.96 8.23 31.37
C TRP A 375 5.20 6.91 31.18
N VAL A 376 4.58 6.39 32.25
CA VAL A 376 3.70 5.22 32.17
C VAL A 376 2.46 5.52 31.33
N ALA A 377 1.83 6.67 31.57
CA ALA A 377 0.70 7.13 30.76
C ALA A 377 1.09 7.32 29.29
N ALA A 378 2.27 7.89 29.01
CA ALA A 378 2.79 8.04 27.66
C ALA A 378 3.03 6.69 26.96
N ALA A 379 3.59 5.70 27.66
CA ALA A 379 3.76 4.35 27.12
C ALA A 379 2.41 3.72 26.72
N VAL A 380 1.37 3.90 27.54
CA VAL A 380 0.01 3.44 27.22
C VAL A 380 -0.57 4.22 26.04
N LEU A 381 -0.40 5.54 26.01
CA LEU A 381 -0.88 6.38 24.91
C LEU A 381 -0.18 6.07 23.58
N LEU A 382 1.11 5.71 23.58
CA LEU A 382 1.81 5.27 22.37
C LEU A 382 1.22 3.97 21.81
N GLN A 383 0.87 3.01 22.67
CA GLN A 383 0.17 1.80 22.25
C GLN A 383 -1.24 2.10 21.74
N LEU A 384 -1.96 3.02 22.40
CA LEU A 384 -3.27 3.47 21.95
C LEU A 384 -3.19 4.17 20.59
N ALA A 385 -2.21 5.06 20.40
CA ALA A 385 -1.96 5.72 19.13
C ALA A 385 -1.72 4.69 18.02
N LEU A 386 -0.88 3.68 18.24
CA LEU A 386 -0.62 2.59 17.29
C LEU A 386 -1.89 1.79 16.94
N VAL A 387 -2.76 1.53 17.91
CA VAL A 387 -4.05 0.87 17.66
C VAL A 387 -4.97 1.75 16.79
N ILE A 388 -5.05 3.05 17.08
CA ILE A 388 -5.86 4.02 16.32
C ILE A 388 -5.32 4.20 14.91
N ASP A 389 -4.00 4.24 14.76
CA ASP A 389 -3.30 4.26 13.47
C ASP A 389 -3.73 3.08 12.61
N CYS A 390 -3.74 1.87 13.17
CA CYS A 390 -4.20 0.69 12.45
C CYS A 390 -5.68 0.76 12.02
N MET A 391 -6.51 1.55 12.71
CA MET A 391 -7.93 1.72 12.40
C MET A 391 -8.15 2.55 11.14
N ASP A 392 -7.30 3.53 10.82
CA ASP A 392 -7.53 4.42 9.68
C ASP A 392 -7.52 3.65 8.35
N GLY A 393 -6.55 2.76 8.16
CA GLY A 393 -6.38 1.95 6.98
C GLY A 393 -7.37 0.79 6.92
N GLU A 394 -7.85 0.34 8.08
CA GLU A 394 -8.98 -0.60 8.17
C GLU A 394 -10.28 0.07 7.72
N VAL A 395 -10.58 1.27 8.23
CA VAL A 395 -11.75 2.04 7.78
C VAL A 395 -11.63 2.39 6.30
N ALA A 396 -10.48 2.88 5.84
CA ALA A 396 -10.25 3.21 4.43
C ALA A 396 -10.51 2.02 3.50
N ARG A 397 -10.00 0.83 3.84
CA ARG A 397 -10.25 -0.40 3.07
C ARG A 397 -11.68 -0.89 3.18
N PHE A 398 -12.24 -0.83 4.39
CA PHE A 398 -13.61 -1.27 4.64
C PHE A 398 -14.62 -0.42 3.86
N THR A 399 -14.47 0.91 3.90
CA THR A 399 -15.34 1.87 3.22
C THR A 399 -14.92 2.17 1.79
N ARG A 400 -13.78 1.64 1.33
CA ARG A 400 -13.15 1.96 0.03
C ARG A 400 -12.86 3.45 -0.17
N ARG A 401 -12.67 4.19 0.93
CA ARG A 401 -12.35 5.62 0.92
C ARG A 401 -10.85 5.79 1.03
N PHE A 402 -10.17 5.74 -0.10
CA PHE A 402 -8.73 5.95 -0.19
C PHE A 402 -8.43 7.38 -0.64
N SER A 403 -7.35 7.95 -0.13
CA SER A 403 -6.83 9.19 -0.66
C SER A 403 -5.31 9.19 -0.62
N ALA A 404 -4.69 9.82 -1.62
CA ALA A 404 -3.25 10.06 -1.62
C ALA A 404 -2.83 10.87 -0.39
N PHE A 405 -3.69 11.80 0.05
CA PHE A 405 -3.46 12.62 1.23
C PHE A 405 -3.43 11.77 2.51
N GLY A 406 -4.41 10.88 2.69
CA GLY A 406 -4.47 9.98 3.84
C GLY A 406 -3.23 9.09 3.94
N GLY A 407 -2.81 8.46 2.83
CA GLY A 407 -1.59 7.63 2.82
C GLY A 407 -0.28 8.41 3.06
N TRP A 408 -0.24 9.68 2.68
CA TRP A 408 0.88 10.56 3.02
C TRP A 408 0.84 11.00 4.49
N LEU A 409 -0.34 11.37 5.00
CA LEU A 409 -0.53 11.83 6.38
C LEU A 409 -0.22 10.71 7.39
N ASP A 410 -0.67 9.49 7.11
CA ASP A 410 -0.36 8.27 7.87
C ASP A 410 1.17 8.07 7.97
N GLY A 411 1.83 8.01 6.80
CA GLY A 411 3.29 7.81 6.74
C GLY A 411 4.12 8.91 7.41
N ILE A 412 3.72 10.18 7.29
CA ILE A 412 4.40 11.31 7.95
C ILE A 412 4.07 11.38 9.44
N GLY A 413 2.81 11.15 9.81
CA GLY A 413 2.35 11.20 11.21
C GLY A 413 3.11 10.21 12.08
N ASP A 414 3.38 9.03 11.55
CA ASP A 414 4.25 8.02 12.16
C ASP A 414 5.66 8.51 12.47
N ARG A 415 6.24 9.32 11.58
CA ARG A 415 7.58 9.90 11.76
C ARG A 415 7.56 11.03 12.79
N ILE A 416 6.53 11.87 12.76
CA ILE A 416 6.35 12.93 13.75
C ILE A 416 6.26 12.34 15.16
N LYS A 417 5.42 11.31 15.34
CA LYS A 417 5.26 10.60 16.64
C LYS A 417 6.60 10.06 17.14
N GLU A 418 7.35 9.35 16.28
CA GLU A 418 8.63 8.71 16.64
C GLU A 418 9.71 9.75 16.98
N TYR A 419 9.86 10.81 16.19
CA TYR A 419 10.85 11.87 16.45
C TYR A 419 10.48 12.72 17.67
N LEU A 420 9.19 12.96 17.92
CA LEU A 420 8.75 13.67 19.12
C LEU A 420 9.10 12.90 20.39
N VAL A 421 8.96 11.56 20.38
CA VAL A 421 9.41 10.71 21.49
C VAL A 421 10.92 10.86 21.70
N PHE A 422 11.73 10.78 20.65
CA PHE A 422 13.18 10.95 20.78
C PHE A 422 13.57 12.33 21.32
N ALA A 423 12.95 13.40 20.82
CA ALA A 423 13.19 14.76 21.29
C ALA A 423 12.77 14.95 22.76
N ALA A 424 11.60 14.45 23.15
CA ALA A 424 11.11 14.56 24.52
C ALA A 424 12.00 13.80 25.51
N VAL A 425 12.42 12.58 25.15
CA VAL A 425 13.35 11.78 25.95
C VAL A 425 14.72 12.45 26.05
N ALA A 426 15.26 12.98 24.95
CA ALA A 426 16.55 13.69 24.97
C ALA A 426 16.50 14.94 25.84
N ALA A 427 15.42 15.72 25.75
CA ALA A 427 15.22 16.91 26.56
C ALA A 427 15.18 16.58 28.07
N VAL A 428 14.51 15.49 28.46
CA VAL A 428 14.56 15.01 29.86
C VAL A 428 15.97 14.51 30.22
N GLY A 429 16.61 13.74 29.34
CA GLY A 429 17.97 13.25 29.57
C GLY A 429 19.00 14.35 29.86
N VAL A 430 18.95 15.46 29.12
CA VAL A 430 19.81 16.62 29.38
C VAL A 430 19.46 17.30 30.71
N ARG A 431 18.17 17.44 31.05
CA ARG A 431 17.75 17.98 32.36
C ARG A 431 18.23 17.12 33.52
N ASP A 432 18.35 15.82 33.30
CA ASP A 432 18.89 14.85 34.25
C ASP A 432 20.43 14.79 34.25
N GLY A 433 21.12 15.68 33.51
CA GLY A 433 22.58 15.80 33.49
C GLY A 433 23.28 14.94 32.43
N HIS A 434 22.56 14.27 31.53
CA HIS A 434 23.16 13.44 30.49
C HIS A 434 23.42 14.25 29.21
N SER A 435 24.64 14.79 29.07
CA SER A 435 25.05 15.59 27.91
C SER A 435 24.95 14.86 26.56
N SER A 436 25.06 13.53 26.56
CA SER A 436 24.98 12.70 25.36
C SER A 436 23.56 12.45 24.84
N ALA A 437 22.51 12.87 25.57
CA ALA A 437 21.13 12.51 25.23
C ALA A 437 20.68 13.03 23.85
N TRP A 438 21.09 14.24 23.45
CA TRP A 438 20.82 14.74 22.10
C TRP A 438 21.56 13.96 21.02
N LEU A 439 22.82 13.60 21.25
CA LEU A 439 23.59 12.78 20.32
C LEU A 439 22.91 11.41 20.10
N LEU A 440 22.46 10.75 21.17
CA LEU A 440 21.73 9.49 21.06
C LEU A 440 20.40 9.64 20.32
N ALA A 441 19.63 10.71 20.56
CA ALA A 441 18.39 10.96 19.83
C ALA A 441 18.63 11.24 18.34
N ILE A 442 19.70 11.96 18.00
CA ILE A 442 20.14 12.18 16.63
C ILE A 442 20.50 10.84 15.97
N ILE A 443 21.33 10.01 16.62
CA ILE A 443 21.70 8.68 16.10
C ILE A 443 20.45 7.80 15.89
N ALA A 444 19.51 7.80 16.84
CA ALA A 444 18.25 7.06 16.72
C ALA A 444 17.45 7.50 15.49
N MET A 445 17.25 8.83 15.32
CA MET A 445 16.57 9.39 14.16
C MET A 445 17.29 9.05 12.85
N VAL A 446 18.62 9.17 12.81
CA VAL A 446 19.42 8.90 11.61
C VAL A 446 19.27 7.45 11.17
N ILE A 447 19.39 6.49 12.09
CA ILE A 447 19.30 5.06 11.77
C ILE A 447 17.88 4.67 11.35
N VAL A 448 16.85 5.13 12.07
CA VAL A 448 15.44 4.88 11.71
C VAL A 448 15.13 5.42 10.32
N THR A 449 15.59 6.64 10.02
CA THR A 449 15.39 7.27 8.72
C THR A 449 16.15 6.54 7.62
N ALA A 450 17.42 6.21 7.84
CA ALA A 450 18.23 5.44 6.90
C ALA A 450 17.55 4.11 6.54
N ARG A 451 17.01 3.40 7.54
CA ARG A 451 16.24 2.18 7.30
C ARG A 451 15.03 2.39 6.41
N HIS A 452 14.22 3.43 6.64
CA HIS A 452 13.06 3.69 5.79
C HIS A 452 13.45 4.07 4.37
N LEU A 453 14.48 4.91 4.22
CA LEU A 453 15.03 5.29 2.93
C LEU A 453 15.55 4.07 2.15
N GLU A 454 16.25 3.16 2.84
CA GLU A 454 16.71 1.87 2.31
C GLU A 454 15.54 1.00 1.83
N ASP A 455 14.52 0.83 2.67
CA ASP A 455 13.31 0.08 2.33
C ASP A 455 12.59 0.65 1.11
N TYR A 456 12.51 1.98 1.00
CA TYR A 456 11.90 2.65 -0.13
C TYR A 456 12.71 2.51 -1.41
N ALA A 457 14.01 2.78 -1.37
CA ALA A 457 14.90 2.70 -2.54
C ALA A 457 15.00 1.26 -3.07
N TYR A 458 15.10 0.26 -2.18
CA TYR A 458 15.12 -1.14 -2.60
C TYR A 458 13.79 -1.57 -3.22
N THR A 459 12.66 -1.12 -2.66
CA THR A 459 11.33 -1.42 -3.22
C THR A 459 11.17 -0.84 -4.61
N ASP A 460 11.60 0.41 -4.81
CA ASP A 460 11.54 1.10 -6.09
C ASP A 460 12.38 0.36 -7.15
N ARG A 461 13.65 0.04 -6.82
CA ARG A 461 14.52 -0.79 -7.66
C ARG A 461 13.87 -2.12 -8.03
N THR A 462 13.34 -2.86 -7.06
CA THR A 462 12.70 -4.16 -7.35
C THR A 462 11.46 -4.01 -8.22
N THR A 463 10.72 -2.90 -8.11
CA THR A 463 9.56 -2.61 -8.97
C THR A 463 10.00 -2.38 -10.41
N VAL A 464 11.07 -1.61 -10.62
CA VAL A 464 11.65 -1.38 -11.95
C VAL A 464 12.16 -2.68 -12.58
N LEU A 465 12.93 -3.48 -11.83
CA LEU A 465 13.46 -4.76 -12.32
C LEU A 465 12.35 -5.74 -12.67
N ARG A 466 11.28 -5.80 -11.87
CA ARG A 466 10.10 -6.63 -12.16
C ARG A 466 9.37 -6.16 -13.40
N ALA A 467 9.17 -4.85 -13.57
CA ALA A 467 8.51 -4.30 -14.76
C ALA A 467 9.30 -4.59 -16.05
N ALA A 468 10.64 -4.49 -16.00
CA ALA A 468 11.50 -4.87 -17.12
C ALA A 468 11.37 -6.36 -17.45
N GLY A 469 11.48 -7.24 -16.44
CA GLY A 469 11.34 -8.68 -16.63
C GLY A 469 9.94 -9.11 -17.11
N ALA A 470 8.89 -8.43 -16.67
CA ALA A 470 7.52 -8.68 -17.13
C ALA A 470 7.33 -8.29 -18.60
N ALA A 471 7.94 -7.20 -19.07
CA ALA A 471 7.89 -6.80 -20.48
C ALA A 471 8.62 -7.80 -21.39
N ASP A 472 9.77 -8.31 -20.96
CA ASP A 472 10.52 -9.34 -21.71
C ASP A 472 9.77 -10.68 -21.71
N ARG A 473 9.13 -11.06 -20.59
CA ARG A 473 8.24 -12.23 -20.54
C ARG A 473 6.98 -12.05 -21.39
N ALA A 474 6.34 -10.89 -21.38
CA ALA A 474 5.18 -10.59 -22.22
C ALA A 474 5.51 -10.69 -23.72
N ARG A 475 6.71 -10.26 -24.14
CA ARG A 475 7.20 -10.47 -25.51
C ARG A 475 7.48 -11.94 -25.84
N ALA A 476 7.90 -12.74 -24.85
CA ALA A 476 8.11 -14.17 -25.00
C ALA A 476 6.82 -15.02 -24.93
N LEU A 477 5.72 -14.43 -24.45
CA LEU A 477 4.39 -15.05 -24.28
C LEU A 477 3.51 -15.02 -25.53
N LEU A 478 3.94 -14.39 -26.63
CA LEU A 478 3.27 -14.46 -27.95
C LEU A 478 3.38 -15.87 -28.56
N ARG A 479 2.64 -16.84 -28.02
CA ARG A 479 2.54 -18.19 -28.59
C ARG A 479 1.11 -18.73 -28.52
N SER A 480 0.76 -19.58 -29.48
CA SER A 480 -0.51 -20.30 -29.67
C SER A 480 -1.18 -20.79 -28.38
N ILE A 481 -2.50 -20.73 -28.27
CA ILE A 481 -3.25 -21.30 -27.11
C ILE A 481 -3.06 -22.82 -27.00
N LEU A 482 -2.60 -23.47 -28.08
CA LEU A 482 -2.41 -24.92 -28.18
C LEU A 482 -1.12 -25.43 -27.51
N ASP A 483 -0.21 -24.53 -27.14
CA ASP A 483 1.04 -24.93 -26.49
C ASP A 483 0.79 -25.58 -25.11
N PRO A 484 1.38 -26.76 -24.84
CA PRO A 484 1.11 -27.50 -23.63
C PRO A 484 1.82 -26.94 -22.37
N VAL A 485 2.77 -26.01 -22.53
CA VAL A 485 3.57 -25.45 -21.44
C VAL A 485 3.89 -23.98 -21.69
N ASP A 486 4.19 -23.22 -20.64
CA ASP A 486 4.69 -21.85 -20.79
C ASP A 486 6.19 -21.81 -21.11
N ALA A 487 6.68 -20.65 -21.57
CA ALA A 487 8.07 -20.50 -22.00
C ALA A 487 9.09 -20.80 -20.90
N GLY A 488 8.73 -20.53 -19.63
CA GLY A 488 9.58 -20.84 -18.48
C GLY A 488 9.74 -22.34 -18.26
N LEU A 489 8.62 -23.08 -18.26
CA LEU A 489 8.62 -24.53 -18.13
C LEU A 489 9.19 -25.25 -19.36
N ALA A 490 9.08 -24.64 -20.56
CA ALA A 490 9.75 -25.14 -21.75
C ALA A 490 11.29 -25.00 -21.66
N ALA A 491 11.77 -23.95 -21.00
CA ALA A 491 13.21 -23.70 -20.81
C ALA A 491 13.79 -24.52 -19.65
N ASP A 492 13.01 -24.73 -18.59
CA ASP A 492 13.38 -25.57 -17.45
C ASP A 492 12.29 -26.63 -17.18
N PRO A 493 12.40 -27.83 -17.79
CA PRO A 493 11.46 -28.92 -17.57
C PRO A 493 11.43 -29.46 -16.14
N SER A 494 12.42 -29.11 -15.30
CA SER A 494 12.48 -29.50 -13.89
C SER A 494 11.68 -28.58 -12.97
N ALA A 495 11.20 -27.44 -13.49
CA ALA A 495 10.40 -26.50 -12.74
C ALA A 495 9.12 -27.15 -12.20
N ARG A 496 8.75 -26.79 -10.97
CA ARG A 496 7.59 -27.38 -10.27
C ARG A 496 6.29 -27.05 -11.02
N THR A 497 5.46 -28.05 -11.28
CA THR A 497 4.16 -27.88 -11.94
C THR A 497 2.98 -27.94 -10.97
N SER A 498 3.21 -28.36 -9.73
CA SER A 498 2.23 -28.39 -8.65
C SER A 498 2.32 -27.15 -7.75
N LEU A 499 1.23 -26.85 -7.05
CA LEU A 499 1.20 -25.77 -6.07
C LEU A 499 2.14 -26.06 -4.89
N PRO A 500 2.71 -25.02 -4.25
CA PRO A 500 3.59 -25.19 -3.11
C PRO A 500 2.84 -25.90 -1.97
N ALA A 501 3.48 -26.92 -1.39
CA ALA A 501 2.98 -27.56 -0.19
C ALA A 501 2.81 -26.52 0.94
N PRO A 502 1.87 -26.73 1.88
CA PRO A 502 1.73 -25.86 3.03
C PRO A 502 3.07 -25.72 3.76
N ALA A 503 3.44 -24.48 4.09
CA ALA A 503 4.67 -24.19 4.82
C ALA A 503 4.79 -25.09 6.06
N SER A 504 5.87 -25.86 6.12
CA SER A 504 6.24 -26.72 7.24
C SER A 504 6.33 -25.91 8.53
N ARG A 505 6.29 -26.58 9.68
CA ARG A 505 6.44 -25.91 10.98
C ARG A 505 7.71 -25.06 11.04
N ASN A 506 8.82 -25.58 10.51
CA ASN A 506 10.11 -24.89 10.48
C ASN A 506 10.09 -23.67 9.56
N GLN A 507 9.44 -23.78 8.40
CA GLN A 507 9.21 -22.65 7.49
C GLN A 507 8.36 -21.55 8.14
N ARG A 508 7.28 -21.89 8.84
CA ARG A 508 6.45 -20.92 9.59
C ARG A 508 7.22 -20.24 10.70
N ILE A 509 8.02 -20.99 11.46
CA ILE A 509 8.89 -20.43 12.50
C ILE A 509 9.91 -19.50 11.86
N SER A 510 10.59 -19.94 10.81
CA SER A 510 11.56 -19.13 10.06
C SER A 510 10.93 -17.84 9.52
N PHE A 511 9.70 -17.93 8.99
CA PHE A 511 8.93 -16.78 8.54
C PHE A 511 8.71 -15.76 9.66
N TRP A 512 8.22 -16.19 10.82
CA TRP A 512 7.98 -15.31 11.96
C TRP A 512 9.28 -14.77 12.57
N VAL A 513 10.33 -15.57 12.65
CA VAL A 513 11.66 -15.13 13.10
C VAL A 513 12.20 -14.05 12.17
N LYS A 514 12.16 -14.25 10.85
CA LYS A 514 12.57 -13.24 9.86
C LYS A 514 11.71 -11.96 9.96
N LYS A 515 10.40 -12.10 10.22
CA LYS A 515 9.47 -10.98 10.45
C LYS A 515 9.83 -10.19 11.70
N ILE A 516 10.12 -10.86 12.81
CA ILE A 516 10.50 -10.23 14.07
C ILE A 516 11.88 -9.56 13.94
N ALA A 517 12.82 -10.20 13.24
CA ALA A 517 14.15 -9.65 13.00
C ALA A 517 14.12 -8.35 12.19
N HIS A 518 13.11 -8.17 11.34
CA HIS A 518 12.89 -6.91 10.65
C HIS A 518 12.43 -5.78 11.59
N VAL A 519 11.98 -6.08 12.81
CA VAL A 519 11.41 -5.14 13.79
C VAL A 519 10.46 -4.11 13.14
N PRO A 520 9.26 -4.55 12.70
CA PRO A 520 8.26 -3.65 12.13
C PRO A 520 7.82 -2.53 13.09
N ILE A 521 7.00 -1.60 12.58
CA ILE A 521 6.59 -0.39 13.31
C ILE A 521 5.99 -0.73 14.68
N ALA A 522 5.10 -1.72 14.73
CA ALA A 522 4.43 -2.11 15.98
C ALA A 522 5.42 -2.63 17.04
N GLU A 523 6.38 -3.46 16.64
CA GLU A 523 7.44 -3.98 17.51
C GLU A 523 8.36 -2.86 18.03
N ARG A 524 8.68 -1.86 17.20
CA ARG A 524 9.45 -0.68 17.66
C ARG A 524 8.69 0.11 18.71
N TYR A 525 7.41 0.40 18.47
CA TYR A 525 6.57 1.13 19.41
C TYR A 525 6.37 0.36 20.71
N LEU A 526 6.26 -0.98 20.65
CA LEU A 526 6.27 -1.84 21.84
C LEU A 526 7.55 -1.66 22.64
N ILE A 527 8.72 -1.73 21.99
CA ILE A 527 10.01 -1.57 22.67
C ILE A 527 10.14 -0.18 23.29
N LEU A 528 9.78 0.88 22.55
CA LEU A 528 9.78 2.26 23.08
C LEU A 528 8.85 2.39 24.30
N SER A 529 7.67 1.78 24.25
CA SER A 529 6.72 1.84 25.36
C SER A 529 7.23 1.07 26.58
N LEU A 530 7.84 -0.09 26.39
CA LEU A 530 8.44 -0.88 27.48
C LEU A 530 9.66 -0.18 28.09
N THR A 531 10.51 0.43 27.27
CA THR A 531 11.71 1.12 27.77
C THR A 531 11.35 2.41 28.49
N LEU A 532 10.26 3.10 28.12
CA LEU A 532 9.73 4.22 28.89
C LEU A 532 9.37 3.81 30.33
N LEU A 533 9.01 2.55 30.59
CA LEU A 533 8.72 2.08 31.96
C LEU A 533 9.97 2.03 32.84
N THR A 534 11.18 2.02 32.25
CA THR A 534 12.44 2.09 33.01
C THR A 534 12.65 3.45 33.66
N ARG A 535 12.00 4.50 33.15
CA ARG A 535 12.20 5.91 33.56
C ARG A 535 13.62 6.41 33.41
N GLN A 536 14.38 5.78 32.52
CA GLN A 536 15.77 6.12 32.26
C GLN A 536 15.91 6.60 30.81
N PRO A 537 16.12 7.90 30.56
CA PRO A 537 16.12 8.47 29.21
C PRO A 537 17.11 7.80 28.27
N LEU A 538 18.33 7.50 28.76
CA LEU A 538 19.37 6.88 27.96
C LEU A 538 19.00 5.46 27.52
N TRP A 539 18.39 4.66 28.39
CA TRP A 539 17.98 3.30 28.04
C TRP A 539 16.91 3.29 26.95
N VAL A 540 16.02 4.29 26.92
CA VAL A 540 15.03 4.44 25.85
C VAL A 540 15.70 4.70 24.51
N LEU A 541 16.64 5.65 24.46
CA LEU A 541 17.36 5.99 23.22
C LEU A 541 18.30 4.87 22.76
N ILE A 542 19.05 4.26 23.68
CA ILE A 542 19.96 3.13 23.38
C ILE A 542 19.16 1.95 22.83
N ALA A 543 18.00 1.62 23.41
CA ALA A 543 17.16 0.56 22.89
C ALA A 543 16.63 0.89 21.48
N ALA A 544 16.20 2.13 21.25
CA ALA A 544 15.75 2.58 19.92
C ALA A 544 16.86 2.45 18.87
N ILE A 545 18.10 2.85 19.21
CA ILE A 545 19.28 2.71 18.38
C ILE A 545 19.57 1.23 18.11
N ALA A 546 19.73 0.42 19.15
CA ALA A 546 20.14 -0.98 19.03
C ALA A 546 19.20 -1.78 18.14
N VAL A 547 17.90 -1.59 18.34
CA VAL A 547 16.84 -2.29 17.61
C VAL A 547 16.76 -1.83 16.16
N SER A 548 16.88 -0.53 15.92
CA SER A 548 16.84 0.02 14.55
C SER A 548 18.11 -0.32 13.77
N ALA A 549 19.26 -0.32 14.43
CA ALA A 549 20.56 -0.70 13.86
C ALA A 549 20.57 -2.18 13.50
N PHE A 550 20.07 -3.05 14.38
CA PHE A 550 19.92 -4.47 14.10
C PHE A 550 19.01 -4.71 12.89
N ALA A 551 17.84 -4.06 12.85
CA ALA A 551 16.90 -4.19 11.74
C ALA A 551 17.52 -3.72 10.41
N LEU A 552 18.22 -2.58 10.41
CA LEU A 552 18.93 -2.05 9.24
C LEU A 552 20.03 -3.01 8.77
N ALA A 553 20.86 -3.52 9.69
CA ALA A 553 21.92 -4.47 9.36
C ALA A 553 21.36 -5.77 8.77
N TRP A 554 20.27 -6.28 9.36
CA TRP A 554 19.58 -7.47 8.87
C TRP A 554 19.01 -7.28 7.46
N THR A 555 18.31 -6.17 7.19
CA THR A 555 17.72 -5.92 5.87
C THR A 555 18.76 -5.59 4.82
N ALA A 556 19.64 -4.62 5.11
CA ALA A 556 20.67 -4.17 4.18
C ALA A 556 21.66 -5.30 3.87
N GLY A 557 22.09 -6.07 4.88
CA GLY A 557 22.98 -7.21 4.70
C GLY A 557 22.37 -8.30 3.81
N GLY A 558 21.13 -8.71 4.10
CA GLY A 558 20.44 -9.71 3.28
C GLY A 558 20.22 -9.25 1.82
N ARG A 559 19.88 -7.98 1.63
CA ARG A 559 19.69 -7.37 0.30
C ARG A 559 20.98 -7.18 -0.45
N PHE A 560 22.07 -6.82 0.24
CA PHE A 560 23.41 -6.71 -0.31
C PHE A 560 23.91 -8.05 -0.84
N LEU A 561 23.82 -9.11 -0.02
CA LEU A 561 24.18 -10.47 -0.45
C LEU A 561 23.35 -10.95 -1.64
N ARG A 562 22.07 -10.57 -1.71
CA ARG A 562 21.22 -10.88 -2.87
C ARG A 562 21.64 -10.08 -4.10
N ALA A 563 21.96 -8.80 -3.94
CA ALA A 563 22.41 -7.93 -5.02
C ALA A 563 23.72 -8.44 -5.64
N LEU A 564 24.66 -8.95 -4.84
CA LEU A 564 25.90 -9.57 -5.35
C LEU A 564 25.67 -10.83 -6.19
N LYS A 565 24.56 -11.54 -5.96
CA LYS A 565 24.19 -12.75 -6.71
C LYS A 565 23.33 -12.47 -7.94
N THR A 566 22.80 -11.25 -8.08
CA THR A 566 21.94 -10.90 -9.22
C THR A 566 22.82 -10.32 -10.33
N PRO A 567 22.89 -10.92 -11.52
CA PRO A 567 23.72 -10.40 -12.60
C PRO A 567 23.32 -8.96 -12.95
N ASP A 568 24.31 -8.13 -13.25
CA ASP A 568 24.09 -6.72 -13.59
C ASP A 568 23.44 -6.61 -14.98
N LEU A 569 22.12 -6.39 -15.00
CA LEU A 569 21.33 -6.26 -16.23
C LEU A 569 21.55 -4.91 -16.93
N SER A 570 22.45 -4.07 -16.42
CA SER A 570 22.81 -2.76 -16.98
C SER A 570 23.35 -2.85 -18.42
N ALA A 571 24.03 -3.95 -18.78
CA ALA A 571 24.64 -4.14 -20.10
C ALA A 571 23.69 -4.72 -21.16
N SER A 572 22.68 -5.51 -20.79
CA SER A 572 21.75 -6.16 -21.74
C SER A 572 20.57 -5.29 -22.17
N GLN A 573 20.42 -4.09 -21.61
CA GLN A 573 19.24 -3.23 -21.78
C GLN A 573 19.45 -2.01 -22.69
N GLY A 574 20.49 -2.00 -23.52
CA GLY A 574 20.77 -0.94 -24.51
C GLY A 574 19.59 -0.60 -25.44
N ALA A 575 18.62 -1.50 -25.60
CA ALA A 575 17.41 -1.29 -26.39
C ALA A 575 16.23 -0.62 -25.64
N MET A 576 16.23 -0.57 -24.30
CA MET A 576 15.20 0.11 -23.48
C MET A 576 15.64 1.49 -22.95
N ALA A 577 16.87 1.89 -23.26
CA ALA A 577 17.53 3.11 -22.80
C ALA A 577 16.74 4.41 -23.12
N THR A 578 15.84 4.39 -24.09
CA THR A 578 14.97 5.53 -24.43
C THR A 578 13.89 5.81 -23.37
N SER A 579 13.48 4.82 -22.55
CA SER A 579 12.55 5.01 -21.42
C SER A 579 13.24 5.11 -20.05
N ALA A 580 14.49 4.64 -19.97
CA ALA A 580 15.32 4.74 -18.76
C ALA A 580 15.99 6.11 -18.63
N ALA A 581 16.29 6.78 -19.75
CA ALA A 581 16.79 8.16 -19.77
C ALA A 581 15.80 9.17 -19.18
N ASP A 582 14.49 8.85 -19.19
CA ASP A 582 13.44 9.68 -18.58
C ASP A 582 13.28 9.40 -17.07
N ARG A 583 13.89 8.32 -16.56
CA ARG A 583 13.89 7.89 -15.15
C ARG A 583 15.22 8.07 -14.42
N SER A 584 16.30 8.43 -15.09
CA SER A 584 17.56 8.79 -14.42
C SER A 584 17.42 10.00 -13.49
N GLY A 585 16.50 10.94 -13.79
CA GLY A 585 16.17 12.05 -12.90
C GLY A 585 15.48 11.65 -11.60
N GLU A 586 14.90 10.44 -11.52
CA GLU A 586 14.15 9.98 -10.34
C GLU A 586 15.08 9.73 -9.14
N LEU A 587 16.32 9.28 -9.37
CA LEU A 587 17.31 9.14 -8.29
C LEU A 587 17.83 10.48 -7.79
N ASP A 588 18.17 11.40 -8.71
CA ASP A 588 18.64 12.75 -8.37
C ASP A 588 17.61 13.50 -7.53
N ASP A 589 16.34 13.31 -7.87
CA ASP A 589 15.20 13.85 -7.16
C ASP A 589 15.00 13.18 -5.79
N GLN A 590 15.21 11.86 -5.66
CA GLN A 590 15.19 11.17 -4.36
C GLN A 590 16.35 11.61 -3.45
N LEU A 591 17.53 11.87 -4.03
CA LEU A 591 18.72 12.32 -3.32
C LEU A 591 18.65 13.78 -2.87
N ASP A 592 17.67 14.55 -3.36
CA ASP A 592 17.48 15.98 -3.12
C ASP A 592 18.64 16.83 -3.69
N VAL A 593 19.12 16.47 -4.88
CA VAL A 593 20.26 17.14 -5.52
C VAL A 593 19.85 18.54 -6.00
N GLY A 594 20.57 19.54 -5.52
CA GLY A 594 20.41 20.96 -5.83
C GLY A 594 21.08 21.40 -7.13
N ARG A 595 21.03 22.71 -7.34
CA ARG A 595 21.38 23.33 -8.64
C ARG A 595 22.87 23.32 -8.93
N LEU A 596 23.72 23.41 -7.91
CA LEU A 596 25.17 23.50 -8.11
C LEU A 596 25.72 22.17 -8.61
N ALA A 597 25.31 21.06 -7.98
CA ALA A 597 25.70 19.72 -8.41
C ALA A 597 25.16 19.39 -9.82
N ARG A 598 23.91 19.75 -10.13
CA ARG A 598 23.32 19.57 -11.48
C ARG A 598 24.10 20.34 -12.56
N PHE A 599 24.61 21.53 -12.24
CA PHE A 599 25.47 22.30 -13.14
C PHE A 599 26.87 21.70 -13.27
N ALA A 600 27.47 21.23 -12.17
CA ALA A 600 28.81 20.66 -12.14
C ALA A 600 28.93 19.30 -12.84
N GLY A 601 27.83 18.55 -12.99
CA GLY A 601 27.77 17.20 -13.60
C GLY A 601 28.02 17.12 -15.12
N VAL A 602 28.65 18.12 -15.73
CA VAL A 602 29.06 18.08 -17.15
C VAL A 602 30.28 17.18 -17.36
N VAL A 603 31.11 16.97 -16.32
CA VAL A 603 32.33 16.16 -16.37
C VAL A 603 32.01 14.68 -16.10
N ARG A 604 32.45 13.78 -17.00
CA ARG A 604 32.25 12.33 -16.84
C ARG A 604 33.35 11.72 -15.97
N ILE A 605 32.98 11.21 -14.80
CA ILE A 605 33.86 10.47 -13.89
C ILE A 605 33.24 9.08 -13.63
N PRO A 606 34.04 7.99 -13.56
CA PRO A 606 33.52 6.67 -13.21
C PRO A 606 32.79 6.65 -11.86
N TYR A 607 31.64 5.99 -11.80
CA TYR A 607 30.75 5.98 -10.62
C TYR A 607 31.46 5.61 -9.30
N LEU A 608 32.28 4.55 -9.31
CA LEU A 608 33.01 4.11 -8.11
C LEU A 608 34.02 5.15 -7.61
N ILE A 609 34.66 5.89 -8.53
CA ILE A 609 35.59 6.97 -8.18
C ILE A 609 34.80 8.12 -7.54
N CYS A 610 33.66 8.50 -8.11
CA CYS A 610 32.82 9.53 -7.52
C CYS A 610 32.35 9.15 -6.10
N VAL A 611 31.91 7.91 -5.88
CA VAL A 611 31.50 7.42 -4.56
C VAL A 611 32.66 7.50 -3.56
N ALA A 612 33.85 7.06 -3.94
CA ALA A 612 35.03 7.13 -3.09
C ALA A 612 35.42 8.58 -2.73
N VAL A 613 35.42 9.49 -3.73
CA VAL A 613 35.68 10.92 -3.52
C VAL A 613 34.62 11.52 -2.60
N MET A 614 33.35 11.16 -2.79
CA MET A 614 32.24 11.61 -1.97
C MET A 614 32.49 11.24 -0.50
N ILE A 615 32.76 9.96 -0.21
CA ILE A 615 33.08 9.46 1.15
C ILE A 615 34.29 10.21 1.74
N GLY A 616 35.35 10.41 0.96
CA GLY A 616 36.53 11.16 1.39
C GLY A 616 36.19 12.61 1.77
N CYS A 617 35.36 13.30 0.97
CA CYS A 617 34.92 14.66 1.27
C CYS A 617 34.08 14.73 2.54
N TRP A 618 33.14 13.79 2.73
CA TRP A 618 32.34 13.69 3.95
C TRP A 618 33.21 13.54 5.20
N LEU A 619 34.18 12.62 5.17
CA LEU A 619 35.13 12.41 6.27
C LEU A 619 36.01 13.65 6.51
N ALA A 620 36.48 14.30 5.45
CA ALA A 620 37.27 15.51 5.55
C ALA A 620 36.49 16.68 6.15
N MET A 621 35.20 16.83 5.82
CA MET A 621 34.32 17.82 6.43
C MET A 621 34.11 17.55 7.93
N ILE A 622 33.81 16.30 8.31
CA ILE A 622 33.62 15.93 9.72
C ILE A 622 34.91 16.20 10.51
N LEU A 623 36.05 15.74 9.99
CA LEU A 623 37.34 15.96 10.63
C LEU A 623 37.68 17.45 10.71
N GLY A 624 37.42 18.20 9.64
CA GLY A 624 37.65 19.63 9.58
C GLY A 624 36.83 20.39 10.61
N ILE A 625 35.55 20.04 10.80
CA ILE A 625 34.69 20.63 11.84
C ILE A 625 35.24 20.29 13.23
N CYS A 626 35.45 19.01 13.53
CA CYS A 626 35.93 18.57 14.84
C CYS A 626 37.30 19.13 15.24
N LEU A 627 38.16 19.45 14.27
CA LEU A 627 39.49 20.04 14.50
C LEU A 627 39.52 21.57 14.38
N GLY A 628 38.41 22.24 14.05
CA GLY A 628 38.39 23.69 13.81
C GLY A 628 39.02 24.13 12.47
N TRP A 629 39.29 23.19 11.55
CA TRP A 629 39.97 23.45 10.28
C TRP A 629 38.96 23.85 9.19
N TRP A 630 38.60 25.12 9.18
CA TRP A 630 37.60 25.65 8.25
C TRP A 630 37.99 25.50 6.77
N LEU A 631 39.27 25.66 6.43
CA LEU A 631 39.73 25.59 5.04
C LEU A 631 39.58 24.17 4.48
N LEU A 632 39.90 23.14 5.27
CA LEU A 632 39.68 21.74 4.90
C LEU A 632 38.20 21.46 4.64
N THR A 633 37.34 21.95 5.54
CA THR A 633 35.88 21.78 5.46
C THR A 633 35.31 22.43 4.19
N LEU A 634 35.75 23.65 3.88
CA LEU A 634 35.29 24.40 2.71
C LEU A 634 35.75 23.75 1.40
N ILE A 635 37.03 23.35 1.31
CA ILE A 635 37.56 22.67 0.12
C ILE A 635 36.81 21.34 -0.10
N ALA A 636 36.63 20.54 0.96
CA ALA A 636 35.91 19.28 0.88
C ALA A 636 34.45 19.48 0.41
N ALA A 637 33.75 20.51 0.91
CA ALA A 637 32.40 20.84 0.46
C ALA A 637 32.34 21.22 -1.02
N VAL A 638 33.30 22.02 -1.52
CA VAL A 638 33.37 22.38 -2.94
C VAL A 638 33.63 21.16 -3.82
N VAL A 639 34.58 20.30 -3.45
CA VAL A 639 34.88 19.07 -4.19
C VAL A 639 33.67 18.12 -4.18
N LEU A 640 32.95 18.05 -3.07
CA LEU A 640 31.73 17.24 -2.95
C LEU A 640 30.65 17.63 -3.97
N ILE A 641 30.49 18.92 -4.29
CA ILE A 641 29.52 19.39 -5.30
C ILE A 641 29.82 18.77 -6.67
N PHE A 642 31.10 18.77 -7.08
CA PHE A 642 31.52 18.16 -8.35
C PHE A 642 31.37 16.64 -8.32
N ALA A 643 31.68 15.99 -7.19
CA ALA A 643 31.54 14.54 -7.04
C ALA A 643 30.07 14.11 -7.13
N VAL A 644 29.17 14.79 -6.39
CA VAL A 644 27.72 14.56 -6.46
C VAL A 644 27.24 14.79 -7.89
N GLY A 645 27.62 15.91 -8.52
CA GLY A 645 27.30 16.21 -9.93
C GLY A 645 27.71 15.11 -10.91
N GLY A 646 28.89 14.52 -10.73
CA GLY A 646 29.38 13.41 -11.55
C GLY A 646 28.62 12.09 -11.35
N THR A 647 28.00 11.87 -10.17
CA THR A 647 27.21 10.65 -9.90
C THR A 647 25.80 10.62 -10.52
N LEU A 648 25.27 11.78 -10.93
CA LEU A 648 23.89 12.02 -11.40
C LEU A 648 23.48 11.31 -12.71
N ARG A 649 24.29 10.36 -13.19
CA ARG A 649 24.03 9.61 -14.43
C ARG A 649 24.22 8.11 -14.29
N ALA A 650 24.45 7.60 -13.07
CA ALA A 650 24.41 6.17 -12.84
C ALA A 650 22.95 5.69 -12.86
N PRO A 651 22.59 4.70 -13.70
CA PRO A 651 21.22 4.22 -13.74
C PRO A 651 20.83 3.59 -12.39
N LEU A 652 19.60 3.84 -11.94
CA LEU A 652 18.92 3.15 -10.81
C LEU A 652 19.01 1.61 -10.90
N VAL A 653 19.39 1.10 -12.07
CA VAL A 653 19.54 -0.32 -12.41
C VAL A 653 20.81 -0.94 -11.80
N HIS A 654 21.82 -0.14 -11.40
CA HIS A 654 23.03 -0.69 -10.77
C HIS A 654 22.67 -1.51 -9.52
N GLY A 655 23.28 -2.69 -9.36
CA GLY A 655 23.00 -3.63 -8.27
C GLY A 655 22.97 -3.03 -6.85
N LEU A 656 23.76 -1.98 -6.60
CA LEU A 656 23.92 -1.32 -5.30
C LEU A 656 23.38 0.12 -5.27
N GLY A 657 22.73 0.61 -6.34
CA GLY A 657 22.25 2.00 -6.40
C GLY A 657 21.24 2.36 -5.30
N TRP A 658 20.49 1.38 -4.80
CA TRP A 658 19.53 1.55 -3.70
C TRP A 658 20.18 1.95 -2.36
N LEU A 659 21.49 1.75 -2.19
CA LEU A 659 22.23 2.19 -1.00
C LEU A 659 22.58 3.68 -1.01
N ALA A 660 22.50 4.36 -2.16
CA ALA A 660 22.88 5.75 -2.26
C ALA A 660 22.05 6.64 -1.32
N LEU A 661 20.74 6.45 -1.31
CA LEU A 661 19.81 7.25 -0.52
C LEU A 661 20.07 7.18 1.00
N PRO A 662 20.15 5.99 1.64
CA PRO A 662 20.48 5.92 3.06
C PRO A 662 21.91 6.39 3.38
N LEU A 663 22.90 6.13 2.53
CA LEU A 663 24.28 6.54 2.78
C LEU A 663 24.46 8.06 2.72
N VAL A 664 23.88 8.72 1.71
CA VAL A 664 23.91 10.18 1.59
C VAL A 664 23.22 10.83 2.79
N TRP A 665 22.09 10.29 3.24
CA TRP A 665 21.41 10.76 4.44
C TRP A 665 22.29 10.62 5.70
N ILE A 666 22.93 9.45 5.91
CA ILE A 666 23.82 9.24 7.06
C ILE A 666 24.98 10.22 7.03
N ALA A 667 25.56 10.45 5.85
CA ALA A 667 26.69 11.35 5.69
C ALA A 667 26.30 12.81 5.92
N GLU A 668 25.17 13.26 5.35
CA GLU A 668 24.60 14.61 5.59
C GLU A 668 24.34 14.84 7.07
N ALA A 669 23.70 13.86 7.72
CA ALA A 669 23.45 13.95 9.14
C ALA A 669 24.72 13.96 9.98
N ALA A 670 25.74 13.18 9.60
CA ALA A 670 27.02 13.13 10.31
C ALA A 670 27.79 14.47 10.25
N VAL A 671 27.82 15.13 9.08
CA VAL A 671 28.45 16.46 8.95
C VAL A 671 27.74 17.49 9.79
N ILE A 672 26.40 17.56 9.75
CA ILE A 672 25.64 18.54 10.55
C ILE A 672 25.78 18.21 12.05
N SER A 673 25.84 16.94 12.42
CA SER A 673 26.02 16.52 13.83
C SER A 673 27.43 16.80 14.35
N ALA A 674 28.44 16.92 13.47
CA ALA A 674 29.80 17.28 13.89
C ALA A 674 29.87 18.65 14.56
N LEU A 675 28.91 19.54 14.28
CA LEU A 675 28.78 20.86 14.94
C LEU A 675 28.53 20.75 16.46
N LEU A 676 28.19 19.57 16.99
CA LEU A 676 28.16 19.33 18.44
C LEU A 676 29.55 19.55 19.09
N ALA A 677 30.64 19.37 18.35
CA ALA A 677 31.99 19.64 18.83
C ALA A 677 32.22 21.12 19.16
N ASP A 678 31.47 22.02 18.51
CA ASP A 678 31.48 23.45 18.73
C ASP A 678 30.38 23.90 19.72
N GLU A 679 29.87 23.00 20.57
CA GLU A 679 28.84 23.27 21.58
C GLU A 679 27.51 23.81 21.03
N VAL A 680 27.24 23.64 19.74
CA VAL A 680 25.95 24.01 19.14
C VAL A 680 24.82 23.19 19.78
N ALA A 681 23.71 23.86 20.11
CA ALA A 681 22.61 23.25 20.84
C ALA A 681 22.07 21.98 20.14
N GLY A 682 22.15 20.83 20.82
CA GLY A 682 21.74 19.54 20.25
C GLY A 682 20.27 19.49 19.80
N LEU A 683 19.37 20.24 20.46
CA LEU A 683 17.98 20.41 20.03
C LEU A 683 17.89 21.04 18.63
N LEU A 684 18.70 22.05 18.36
CA LEU A 684 18.68 22.77 17.09
C LEU A 684 19.18 21.88 15.95
N ILE A 685 20.25 21.11 16.19
CA ILE A 685 20.74 20.10 15.26
C ILE A 685 19.66 19.04 15.01
N PHE A 686 19.01 18.53 16.07
CA PHE A 686 17.94 17.54 15.94
C PHE A 686 16.78 18.06 15.11
N VAL A 687 16.29 19.29 15.36
CA VAL A 687 15.20 19.90 14.59
C VAL A 687 15.60 20.15 13.14
N THR A 688 16.83 20.59 12.88
CA THR A 688 17.35 20.77 11.52
C THR A 688 17.32 19.45 10.75
N LEU A 689 17.86 18.38 11.36
CA LEU A 689 17.87 17.06 10.75
C LEU A 689 16.46 16.48 10.59
N ALA A 690 15.54 16.72 11.53
CA ALA A 690 14.15 16.33 11.39
C ALA A 690 13.46 17.03 10.21
N ALA A 691 13.77 18.30 9.95
CA ALA A 691 13.28 19.04 8.78
C ALA A 691 13.84 18.47 7.47
N ILE A 692 15.14 18.13 7.42
CA ILE A 692 15.75 17.47 6.26
C ILE A 692 15.15 16.07 6.04
N ALA A 693 14.95 15.29 7.11
CA ALA A 693 14.28 14.00 7.03
C ALA A 693 12.85 14.14 6.45
N TYR A 694 12.08 15.11 6.96
CA TYR A 694 10.74 15.42 6.44
C TYR A 694 10.76 15.77 4.95
N ARG A 695 11.72 16.60 4.51
CA ARG A 695 11.93 16.91 3.09
C ARG A 695 12.17 15.62 2.29
N ARG A 696 13.03 14.72 2.75
CA ARG A 696 13.29 13.45 2.04
C ARG A 696 12.04 12.56 1.94
N TYR A 697 11.24 12.46 3.00
CA TYR A 697 9.96 11.75 2.92
C TYR A 697 9.01 12.44 1.94
N GLU A 698 8.91 13.77 1.98
CA GLU A 698 8.10 14.57 1.05
C GLU A 698 8.46 14.24 -0.40
N LEU A 699 9.74 14.23 -0.76
CA LEU A 699 10.22 13.88 -2.11
C LEU A 699 9.77 12.48 -2.52
N ILE A 700 9.99 11.48 -1.67
CA ILE A 700 9.60 10.08 -1.95
C ILE A 700 8.08 9.98 -2.20
N TYR A 701 7.26 10.66 -1.39
CA TYR A 701 5.81 10.68 -1.58
C TYR A 701 5.36 11.54 -2.77
N SER A 702 6.12 12.55 -3.19
CA SER A 702 5.86 13.34 -4.40
C SER A 702 6.11 12.51 -5.66
N ILE A 703 7.26 11.83 -5.74
CA ILE A 703 7.65 10.94 -6.85
C ILE A 703 6.69 9.75 -6.94
N ARG A 704 6.49 9.06 -5.81
CA ARG A 704 5.19 8.70 -5.21
C ARG A 704 3.88 8.87 -5.96
N LEU A 705 3.53 10.09 -6.31
CA LEU A 705 2.17 10.40 -6.74
C LEU A 705 2.16 10.98 -8.14
N ARG A 706 3.28 11.57 -8.56
CA ARG A 706 3.38 12.35 -9.81
C ARG A 706 4.30 11.73 -10.85
N GLY A 707 5.21 10.84 -10.45
CA GLY A 707 6.24 10.29 -11.34
C GLY A 707 7.31 11.29 -11.81
N ARG A 708 7.21 12.58 -11.48
CA ARG A 708 8.22 13.62 -11.72
C ARG A 708 8.18 14.70 -10.64
N MET A 709 9.33 15.30 -10.34
CA MET A 709 9.45 16.45 -9.44
C MET A 709 9.12 17.78 -10.12
N GLY A 710 8.90 18.80 -9.27
CA GLY A 710 8.93 20.22 -9.66
C GLY A 710 10.35 20.73 -9.91
N PRO A 711 10.56 22.07 -9.98
CA PRO A 711 11.90 22.63 -10.21
C PRO A 711 12.90 22.23 -9.11
N ALA A 712 14.18 22.16 -9.46
CA ALA A 712 15.26 21.81 -8.55
C ALA A 712 15.26 22.70 -7.29
N PRO A 713 15.53 22.11 -6.11
CA PRO A 713 15.56 22.84 -4.85
C PRO A 713 16.59 23.98 -4.89
N LEU A 714 16.34 25.02 -4.09
CA LEU A 714 17.19 26.19 -4.02
C LEU A 714 18.56 25.83 -3.44
N LEU A 715 18.57 25.24 -2.24
CA LEU A 715 19.79 24.73 -1.62
C LEU A 715 20.06 23.28 -2.02
N GLY A 716 19.09 22.38 -1.86
CA GLY A 716 19.32 20.93 -2.03
C GLY A 716 20.47 20.40 -1.17
N LEU A 717 20.90 19.16 -1.38
CA LEU A 717 22.01 18.55 -0.63
C LEU A 717 23.30 19.37 -0.70
N ASP A 718 23.72 19.72 -1.91
CA ASP A 718 24.95 20.45 -2.23
C ASP A 718 24.97 21.86 -1.62
N GLY A 719 23.89 22.62 -1.81
CA GLY A 719 23.80 23.98 -1.27
C GLY A 719 23.72 24.00 0.26
N ARG A 720 23.05 23.02 0.90
CA ARG A 720 22.99 22.92 2.36
C ARG A 720 24.37 22.66 2.97
N LEU A 721 25.11 21.70 2.44
CA LEU A 721 26.44 21.37 2.94
C LEU A 721 27.46 22.48 2.68
N LEU A 722 27.38 23.13 1.51
CA LEU A 722 28.19 24.30 1.22
C LEU A 722 27.87 25.44 2.19
N LEU A 723 26.59 25.70 2.45
CA LEU A 723 26.16 26.72 3.41
C LEU A 723 26.73 26.44 4.80
N VAL A 724 26.65 25.19 5.29
CA VAL A 724 27.26 24.79 6.56
C VAL A 724 28.77 25.03 6.57
N ALA A 725 29.48 24.66 5.50
CA ALA A 725 30.93 24.86 5.41
C ALA A 725 31.33 26.35 5.37
N VAL A 726 30.58 27.18 4.63
CA VAL A 726 30.80 28.63 4.54
C VAL A 726 30.51 29.29 5.88
N LEU A 727 29.39 28.95 6.53
CA LEU A 727 29.06 29.49 7.84
C LEU A 727 30.07 29.08 8.89
N PHE A 728 30.54 27.82 8.87
CA PHE A 728 31.62 27.36 9.74
C PHE A 728 32.90 28.16 9.53
N ALA A 729 33.30 28.43 8.28
CA ALA A 729 34.45 29.27 8.00
C ALA A 729 34.29 30.70 8.52
N ILE A 730 33.14 31.31 8.31
CA ILE A 730 32.82 32.64 8.85
C ILE A 730 32.87 32.61 10.38
N ALA A 731 32.31 31.58 11.01
CA ALA A 731 32.27 31.44 12.46
C ALA A 731 33.69 31.35 13.06
N GLN A 732 34.56 30.52 12.47
CA GLN A 732 35.95 30.37 12.89
C GLN A 732 36.78 31.65 12.68
N LEU A 733 36.55 32.37 11.58
CA LEU A 733 37.25 33.62 11.29
C LEU A 733 36.82 34.79 12.21
N ASN A 734 35.56 34.79 12.68
CA ASN A 734 35.03 35.86 13.55
C ASN A 734 35.13 35.54 15.05
N GLY A 735 35.48 34.31 15.43
CA GLY A 735 35.53 33.85 16.82
C GLY A 735 34.17 33.60 17.49
N ASN A 736 33.05 33.95 16.85
CA ASN A 736 31.68 33.76 17.36
C ASN A 736 31.05 32.46 16.81
N VAL A 737 31.67 31.32 17.12
CA VAL A 737 31.33 30.03 16.49
C VAL A 737 29.88 29.61 16.76
N VAL A 738 29.49 29.54 18.04
CA VAL A 738 28.17 29.04 18.47
C VAL A 738 27.02 29.86 17.89
N GLU A 739 27.11 31.20 17.97
CA GLU A 739 26.03 32.10 17.57
C GLU A 739 25.79 32.07 16.06
N ILE A 740 26.86 32.20 15.27
CA ILE A 740 26.77 32.21 13.80
C ILE A 740 26.23 30.88 13.28
N LEU A 741 26.73 29.75 13.80
CA LEU A 741 26.25 28.43 13.40
C LEU A 741 24.80 28.19 13.84
N SER A 742 24.40 28.66 15.02
CA SER A 742 23.01 28.51 15.49
C SER A 742 22.03 29.27 14.60
N TRP A 743 22.30 30.54 14.28
CA TRP A 743 21.47 31.30 13.33
C TRP A 743 21.47 30.67 11.93
N GLY A 744 22.63 30.15 11.52
CA GLY A 744 22.78 29.35 10.31
C GLY A 744 21.83 28.15 10.23
N LEU A 745 21.78 27.35 11.30
CA LEU A 745 20.89 26.18 11.39
C LEU A 745 19.42 26.57 11.45
N VAL A 746 19.07 27.70 12.09
CA VAL A 746 17.69 28.22 12.07
C VAL A 746 17.29 28.60 10.64
N LEU A 747 18.16 29.30 9.90
CA LEU A 747 17.93 29.66 8.50
C LEU A 747 17.75 28.40 7.65
N LEU A 748 18.67 27.44 7.80
CA LEU A 748 18.65 26.16 7.08
C LEU A 748 17.36 25.38 7.35
N THR A 749 16.97 25.26 8.62
CA THR A 749 15.73 24.59 9.05
C THR A 749 14.52 25.27 8.41
N THR A 750 14.47 26.60 8.48
CA THR A 750 13.35 27.38 7.97
C THR A 750 13.23 27.23 6.45
N GLU A 751 14.34 27.36 5.73
CA GLU A 751 14.39 27.17 4.28
C GLU A 751 13.90 25.77 3.89
N THR A 752 14.45 24.73 4.52
CA THR A 752 14.13 23.33 4.19
C THR A 752 12.67 23.01 4.50
N LEU A 753 12.12 23.55 5.60
CA LEU A 753 10.71 23.38 5.93
C LEU A 753 9.80 24.12 4.94
N VAL A 754 10.17 25.35 4.54
CA VAL A 754 9.44 26.10 3.51
C VAL A 754 9.46 25.34 2.19
N GLU A 755 10.59 24.78 1.77
CA GLU A 755 10.67 23.95 0.57
C GLU A 755 9.77 22.71 0.66
N ALA A 756 9.82 21.98 1.78
CA ALA A 756 9.01 20.78 1.98
C ALA A 756 7.50 21.10 2.04
N VAL A 757 7.11 22.17 2.73
CA VAL A 757 5.70 22.62 2.81
C VAL A 757 5.22 23.13 1.46
N THR A 758 6.01 23.94 0.75
CA THR A 758 5.63 24.41 -0.59
C THR A 758 5.59 23.26 -1.59
N GLY A 759 6.48 22.28 -1.50
CA GLY A 759 6.43 21.03 -2.26
C GLY A 759 5.13 20.28 -2.02
N THR A 760 4.76 20.12 -0.75
CA THR A 760 3.49 19.53 -0.32
C THR A 760 2.28 20.32 -0.86
N LEU A 761 2.27 21.65 -0.76
CA LEU A 761 1.17 22.48 -1.28
C LEU A 761 1.06 22.42 -2.80
N ARG A 762 2.19 22.47 -3.51
CA ARG A 762 2.23 22.26 -4.97
C ARG A 762 1.66 20.89 -5.30
N ARG A 763 1.94 19.87 -4.48
CA ARG A 763 1.40 18.50 -4.61
C ARG A 763 -0.12 18.49 -4.69
N TRP A 764 -0.77 19.23 -3.81
CA TRP A 764 -2.22 19.23 -3.66
C TRP A 764 -2.94 20.25 -4.56
N ARG A 765 -2.26 21.29 -5.06
CA ARG A 765 -2.84 22.29 -5.97
C ARG A 765 -2.90 21.87 -7.44
N ALA A 766 -2.04 20.96 -7.90
CA ALA A 766 -2.15 20.49 -9.29
C ALA A 766 -3.48 19.74 -9.46
N ARG A 767 -4.29 20.19 -10.43
CA ARG A 767 -5.60 19.57 -10.72
C ARG A 767 -5.42 18.07 -10.95
N PRO A 768 -6.35 17.21 -10.49
CA PRO A 768 -6.37 15.79 -10.82
C PRO A 768 -6.77 15.60 -12.29
N GLY A 769 -5.88 15.99 -13.20
CA GLY A 769 -5.92 15.63 -14.61
C GLY A 769 -4.56 15.03 -14.92
N ALA A 770 -4.53 13.75 -15.26
CA ALA A 770 -3.33 12.92 -15.44
C ALA A 770 -2.66 12.40 -14.14
N VAL A 771 -3.44 12.02 -13.12
CA VAL A 771 -3.03 10.83 -12.36
C VAL A 771 -3.27 9.68 -13.34
N THR A 772 -2.22 9.22 -14.01
CA THR A 772 -2.30 7.98 -14.79
C THR A 772 -2.84 6.90 -13.86
N ASP A 773 -3.92 6.23 -14.26
CA ASP A 773 -4.66 5.21 -13.48
C ASP A 773 -3.76 4.10 -12.91
N THR A 774 -2.53 3.99 -13.42
CA THR A 774 -1.48 3.10 -12.91
C THR A 774 -0.87 3.54 -11.58
N ALA A 775 -1.00 4.79 -11.11
CA ALA A 775 -0.31 5.26 -9.90
C ALA A 775 -1.04 4.93 -8.59
N GLN A 776 -2.38 4.86 -8.58
CA GLN A 776 -3.16 4.59 -7.36
C GLN A 776 -3.29 3.09 -7.05
N ALA A 777 -3.42 2.24 -8.08
CA ALA A 777 -3.40 0.79 -7.90
C ALA A 777 -2.00 0.27 -7.50
N ASN A 778 -0.93 0.99 -7.84
CA ASN A 778 0.44 0.50 -7.65
C ASN A 778 1.07 0.75 -6.26
N ARG A 779 0.46 1.52 -5.35
CA ARG A 779 1.24 2.18 -4.29
C ARG A 779 0.73 1.99 -2.85
N SER A 780 0.43 0.75 -2.47
CA SER A 780 0.64 0.30 -1.08
C SER A 780 1.85 -0.64 -1.02
N PRO A 781 3.05 -0.18 -0.60
CA PRO A 781 4.27 -0.97 -0.63
C PRO A 781 4.31 -2.18 0.33
N GLU A 782 3.31 -2.36 1.19
CA GLU A 782 3.41 -3.32 2.30
C GLU A 782 2.45 -4.51 2.19
N ALA A 783 1.57 -4.54 1.18
CA ALA A 783 0.45 -5.49 1.16
C ALA A 783 0.78 -6.89 0.62
N ASN A 784 2.02 -7.22 0.21
CA ASN A 784 2.31 -8.57 -0.26
C ASN A 784 3.76 -9.06 -0.10
N ARG A 785 4.45 -8.66 0.99
CA ARG A 785 5.71 -9.33 1.37
C ARG A 785 5.44 -10.46 2.36
N SER A 786 5.07 -11.63 1.83
CA SER A 786 5.17 -12.90 2.57
C SER A 786 5.10 -14.19 1.74
N ASN A 787 5.02 -14.16 0.41
CA ASN A 787 4.96 -15.38 -0.41
C ASN A 787 6.23 -15.64 -1.23
N GLU A 788 7.40 -15.32 -0.67
CA GLU A 788 8.67 -15.86 -1.16
C GLU A 788 9.41 -16.46 0.03
N GLU A 789 9.20 -17.76 0.19
CA GLU A 789 10.19 -18.68 0.74
C GLU A 789 11.28 -18.93 -0.30
#